data_AF-A0A660PMQ7-F1
#
_entry.id   AF-A0A660PMQ7-F1
#
_cell.length_a   1.000
_cell.length_b   1.000
_cell.length_c   1.000
_cell.angle_alpha   90.00
_cell.angle_beta   90.00
_cell.angle_gamma   90.00
#
_symmetry.space_group_name_H-M   'P 1'
#
loop_
_entity.id
_entity.type
_entity.pdbx_description
1 polymer ?
#
loop_
_entity_poly.entity_id
_entity_poly.type
_entity_poly.pdbx_seq_one_letter_code
_entity_poly.pdbx_strand_id
1 'polypeptide(L)'
;TLKGSYSYHTPAWVSAPSATSYTVTRLVRLPSSIELPNPDTLDNNYYLLFYADYDYYKGTGDQGESNEGNNYPNADNNYTGAEIITIENADLQVSNPSAPSAAAAGQSITVSWTVTNNGSGAANANWYDAVYLSDDDILDSSDQRIAYFWIDEQTPLAAGGHYDMTDKSLYIPGDAVGAKYLLFVADYSNSQAETDDTNNTATLQITLNAPDLCVTGVDAPATGVLGQTISVSWTVENIGQYDTTTHWYDKVYVSDDTILDEEDTLLASFYAPAQSPMHQNDEYTLAHDIFLPETATGDRYLLFVADGSGYQGETDEQNNVKSHPITLTAPDLAIAEGNVTAPATAILGETVSVSWTVTNQGTEEAAADWYDYIYISQDNVVDPGDNLLRSEYVGDKTPLAAAGDYTETATITIPSTWQGQNAFLIFKADGSGNQGETDETNNVVAAAITLTAPDLQVERVTVPTTAVSSQQIQVSWKVVNTGNSAALSPWSDAIYLSSDDQFDSSVDTRIDYFSASDCVPLTSDDFYSSIRGVRLPAVAAGTYHIIVVTDEFNQQGESDETNNFKAGGPITVSVPDLEVTAVIAPESASPSESIEISWTVRNNSDTVEAPADWYDYIYLSADTNFNPGTDVFVASENVEAFTPLDAGESYTVTRNVTVPNVSVGNWYLFVMADGSHNQGESEEENNFLRSDAITIEIPDLTVTEATAPAEASVQQAIDVTWTVKNSGDGAANARWYDYIYLSYDDGLTGDDELVTSFSTADEVPLLSGESYTVTRQVTLPNCATAYNYLLVVADGGKVQGEASDDNNVGPAIPITIHEPPDLEITAVSAPVAAAVGQTVDLAWTVTNIGSSPAYADWYDRVYISDTDSLDGSEQLLLSERIDSQTPLPVDASYSASRKVRLPESGIGTRYLIFVVNGDDVQGETSTGNNTEVVSVTISNPDLQVTAATAPETASWGERAAISWTVTNQGAGAEAATWYDRVYLSSDEALDTSTDILVVSVYAGEYSPLDPATDYTIEKEVTLPAGLTGSAYFLFVTDASDNQVEAVETNNLLAREVTFNAADLQVTATTAPDSASWGELISLDWTVTNTGSGTATSNWWDMVFLSADEIYDSDDTL
;
A
#
# COMPACT_ATOMS: atom_id res chain seq x y z
N THR A 1 20.93 -8.51 65.77
CA THR A 1 21.13 -7.05 65.97
C THR A 1 22.41 -6.58 65.30
N LEU A 2 22.29 -6.26 64.01
CA LEU A 2 23.19 -5.29 63.40
C LEU A 2 22.88 -3.91 63.98
N LYS A 3 23.88 -3.02 64.09
CA LYS A 3 23.65 -1.65 64.57
C LYS A 3 24.62 -0.66 63.93
N GLY A 4 24.53 -0.55 62.62
CA GLY A 4 24.98 0.64 61.89
C GLY A 4 23.85 1.66 61.82
N SER A 5 24.20 2.94 61.74
CA SER A 5 23.28 4.00 61.34
C SER A 5 23.50 4.28 59.87
N TYR A 6 22.58 3.84 59.02
CA TYR A 6 22.56 4.09 57.58
C TYR A 6 21.31 4.90 57.24
N SER A 7 21.32 5.55 56.08
CA SER A 7 20.33 6.55 55.67
C SER A 7 19.87 6.27 54.25
N TYR A 8 18.54 6.33 54.05
CA TYR A 8 17.82 5.95 52.83
C TYR A 8 17.92 4.46 52.47
N HIS A 9 16.76 3.82 52.33
CA HIS A 9 16.43 2.62 51.52
C HIS A 9 17.31 1.35 51.61
N THR A 10 18.35 1.30 52.45
CA THR A 10 19.33 0.19 52.45
C THR A 10 18.90 -1.05 53.25
N PRO A 11 18.92 -2.25 52.63
CA PRO A 11 18.75 -3.54 53.31
C PRO A 11 19.91 -3.96 54.26
N ALA A 12 19.73 -5.03 55.06
CA ALA A 12 20.67 -5.47 56.11
C ALA A 12 21.13 -6.96 56.04
N TRP A 13 22.40 -7.17 55.65
CA TRP A 13 23.04 -8.46 55.34
C TRP A 13 23.29 -9.46 56.50
N VAL A 14 23.19 -10.76 56.21
CA VAL A 14 23.33 -11.91 57.15
C VAL A 14 24.31 -12.97 56.58
N SER A 15 24.81 -13.91 57.40
CA SER A 15 25.66 -15.03 56.91
C SER A 15 25.29 -16.37 57.53
N ALA A 16 25.06 -17.38 56.67
CA ALA A 16 24.75 -18.80 56.94
C ALA A 16 24.97 -19.27 58.40
N PRO A 17 23.97 -19.08 59.27
CA PRO A 17 24.19 -19.14 60.70
C PRO A 17 23.70 -20.46 61.29
N SER A 18 23.94 -20.59 62.59
CA SER A 18 23.05 -21.36 63.46
C SER A 18 22.12 -20.40 64.30
N ALA A 19 21.68 -19.19 63.79
CA ALA A 19 21.04 -17.92 64.38
C ALA A 19 20.35 -16.84 63.38
N THR A 20 19.93 -15.55 63.70
CA THR A 20 19.04 -14.59 62.85
C THR A 20 19.08 -12.99 63.03
N SER A 21 18.32 -12.13 62.22
CA SER A 21 17.67 -10.72 62.42
C SER A 21 18.01 -9.38 61.58
N TYR A 22 17.01 -8.57 61.05
CA TYR A 22 17.10 -7.32 60.16
C TYR A 22 15.93 -6.18 60.22
N THR A 23 16.01 -4.91 59.64
CA THR A 23 15.07 -3.67 59.78
C THR A 23 15.38 -2.29 58.99
N VAL A 24 14.42 -1.43 58.45
CA VAL A 24 14.59 0.01 57.87
C VAL A 24 13.37 1.09 57.94
N THR A 25 13.36 2.32 57.26
CA THR A 25 12.37 3.53 57.34
C THR A 25 12.36 4.68 56.19
N ARG A 26 11.26 5.48 55.83
CA ARG A 26 11.20 6.74 54.90
C ARG A 26 9.94 7.76 54.94
N LEU A 27 9.82 8.86 54.11
CA LEU A 27 8.78 10.03 54.04
C LEU A 27 8.53 10.76 52.62
N VAL A 28 7.64 11.82 52.44
CA VAL A 28 6.82 12.22 51.18
C VAL A 28 6.51 13.77 50.83
N ARG A 29 6.07 14.23 49.58
CA ARG A 29 5.28 15.52 49.21
C ARG A 29 4.69 15.70 47.72
N LEU A 30 3.95 16.81 47.33
CA LEU A 30 2.96 16.99 46.16
C LEU A 30 2.85 18.37 45.29
N PRO A 31 2.19 18.48 44.06
CA PRO A 31 2.20 19.56 42.92
C PRO A 31 1.08 20.71 42.60
N SER A 32 0.72 21.14 41.31
CA SER A 32 0.13 22.50 40.81
C SER A 32 -0.99 22.74 39.64
N SER A 33 -0.92 23.69 38.61
CA SER A 33 -2.06 24.52 37.93
C SER A 33 -2.11 24.94 36.34
N ILE A 34 -3.04 25.82 35.77
CA ILE A 34 -3.47 26.03 34.28
C ILE A 34 -3.91 27.50 33.67
N GLU A 35 -4.58 27.73 32.46
CA GLU A 35 -4.62 28.96 31.50
C GLU A 35 -5.97 29.53 30.75
N LEU A 36 -5.94 30.65 29.90
CA LEU A 36 -6.95 31.23 28.86
C LEU A 36 -6.30 32.09 27.65
N PRO A 37 -6.96 32.54 26.52
CA PRO A 37 -6.29 33.01 25.24
C PRO A 37 -5.95 34.49 24.86
N ASN A 38 -6.51 35.56 25.47
CA ASN A 38 -6.00 36.96 25.40
C ASN A 38 -6.50 37.72 26.67
N PRO A 39 -5.94 37.45 27.90
CA PRO A 39 -6.56 36.46 28.87
C PRO A 39 -6.42 36.59 30.45
N ASP A 40 -6.77 35.51 31.25
CA ASP A 40 -6.86 35.49 32.78
C ASP A 40 -6.86 34.24 33.84
N THR A 41 -6.82 32.85 33.71
CA THR A 41 -7.26 31.89 34.87
C THR A 41 -6.72 30.39 35.18
N LEU A 42 -6.79 29.83 36.46
CA LEU A 42 -6.87 28.39 37.05
C LEU A 42 -5.65 27.67 37.84
N ASP A 43 -5.55 26.44 38.51
CA ASP A 43 -6.28 25.08 38.68
C ASP A 43 -5.90 24.10 39.95
N ASN A 44 -5.91 22.70 39.95
CA ASN A 44 -6.25 21.68 41.07
C ASN A 44 -5.31 20.45 41.64
N ASN A 45 -5.36 20.12 42.98
CA ASN A 45 -5.47 18.84 43.89
C ASN A 45 -4.62 17.46 43.99
N TYR A 46 -4.32 16.83 45.21
CA TYR A 46 -3.49 15.55 45.52
C TYR A 46 -3.69 14.68 46.90
N TYR A 47 -2.90 13.58 47.30
CA TYR A 47 -3.23 12.33 48.18
C TYR A 47 -2.15 11.42 49.06
N LEU A 48 -2.41 10.23 49.81
CA LEU A 48 -1.47 9.29 50.68
C LEU A 48 -1.76 7.78 51.32
N LEU A 49 -0.82 6.75 51.63
CA LEU A 49 -0.75 5.36 52.45
C LEU A 49 0.59 4.39 52.76
N PHE A 50 0.93 3.08 52.31
CA PHE A 50 2.20 2.21 52.72
C PHE A 50 2.81 0.88 51.95
N TYR A 51 4.15 0.42 52.05
CA TYR A 51 4.75 -1.03 51.86
C TYR A 51 6.22 -1.47 52.41
N ALA A 52 6.82 -2.73 52.19
CA ALA A 52 8.28 -3.21 52.32
C ALA A 52 8.87 -4.64 51.75
N ASP A 53 10.24 -4.85 51.57
CA ASP A 53 11.24 -6.07 51.57
C ASP A 53 11.81 -6.99 50.33
N TYR A 54 13.05 -7.68 50.35
CA TYR A 54 13.88 -8.27 49.13
C TYR A 54 15.18 -9.28 49.24
N ASP A 55 15.71 -10.03 48.18
CA ASP A 55 17.17 -10.53 47.86
C ASP A 55 17.70 -9.91 46.55
N TYR A 56 19.00 -9.55 46.50
CA TYR A 56 19.51 -8.63 45.48
C TYR A 56 19.60 -9.13 44.03
N TYR A 57 19.96 -10.38 43.75
CA TYR A 57 20.27 -10.83 42.37
C TYR A 57 19.32 -11.89 41.81
N LYS A 58 18.54 -12.58 42.65
CA LYS A 58 17.62 -13.63 42.21
C LYS A 58 16.22 -13.56 42.80
N GLY A 59 15.94 -12.60 43.70
CA GLY A 59 14.65 -12.47 44.40
C GLY A 59 14.27 -13.68 45.26
N THR A 60 15.16 -14.67 45.36
CA THR A 60 15.03 -15.94 46.09
C THR A 60 16.37 -16.17 46.77
N GLY A 61 16.35 -16.60 48.04
CA GLY A 61 17.54 -16.66 48.87
C GLY A 61 18.67 -17.49 48.25
N ASP A 62 19.91 -17.12 48.57
CA ASP A 62 21.12 -17.84 48.17
C ASP A 62 21.20 -19.27 48.79
N GLN A 63 20.13 -19.68 49.48
CA GLN A 63 19.86 -21.00 50.04
C GLN A 63 18.56 -21.55 49.45
N GLY A 64 18.54 -22.82 49.05
CA GLY A 64 17.26 -23.51 48.82
C GLY A 64 16.49 -23.75 50.12
N GLU A 65 15.50 -22.91 50.42
CA GLU A 65 14.54 -23.12 51.52
C GLU A 65 13.19 -23.64 50.99
N SER A 66 12.06 -23.34 51.64
CA SER A 66 10.72 -23.68 51.10
C SER A 66 9.65 -22.64 51.42
N ASN A 67 10.07 -21.45 51.82
CA ASN A 67 9.24 -20.26 51.83
C ASN A 67 10.19 -19.06 51.85
N GLU A 68 10.21 -18.33 50.74
CA GLU A 68 10.93 -17.05 50.60
C GLU A 68 9.99 -15.86 50.86
N GLY A 69 8.67 -16.10 50.88
CA GLY A 69 7.66 -15.05 50.81
C GLY A 69 7.28 -14.43 52.15
N ASN A 70 7.48 -15.12 53.28
CA ASN A 70 7.16 -14.54 54.59
C ASN A 70 8.27 -13.66 55.19
N ASN A 71 9.20 -13.20 54.34
CA ASN A 71 10.25 -12.24 54.67
C ASN A 71 9.76 -10.81 55.00
N TYR A 72 8.49 -10.44 54.70
CA TYR A 72 8.03 -9.03 54.68
C TYR A 72 6.66 -8.72 55.37
N PRO A 73 6.30 -7.45 55.70
CA PRO A 73 5.05 -6.98 56.36
C PRO A 73 3.69 -7.25 55.69
N ASN A 74 3.43 -8.39 55.07
CA ASN A 74 2.11 -8.72 54.53
C ASN A 74 1.15 -9.26 55.61
N ALA A 75 -0.09 -9.64 55.28
CA ALA A 75 -1.07 -10.18 56.24
C ALA A 75 -0.76 -11.58 56.79
N ASP A 76 0.12 -12.35 56.12
CA ASP A 76 0.77 -13.50 56.75
C ASP A 76 1.61 -13.04 57.96
N ASN A 77 1.77 -11.70 58.13
CA ASN A 77 2.03 -10.91 59.36
C ASN A 77 1.34 -9.43 59.76
N ASN A 78 0.88 -8.27 59.02
CA ASN A 78 -0.30 -7.13 59.09
C ASN A 78 -0.26 -5.47 58.68
N TYR A 79 -1.27 -4.64 58.06
CA TYR A 79 -1.33 -3.06 57.71
C TYR A 79 -2.68 -2.10 57.28
N THR A 80 -2.80 -0.67 57.06
CA THR A 80 -3.92 0.35 56.38
C THR A 80 -4.10 2.03 56.54
N GLY A 81 -4.68 2.99 55.60
CA GLY A 81 -5.33 4.50 55.67
C GLY A 81 -5.06 5.97 54.83
N ALA A 82 -6.02 6.99 54.45
CA ALA A 82 -5.88 8.41 53.63
C ALA A 82 -6.89 9.79 53.59
N GLU A 83 -6.66 11.07 52.93
CA GLU A 83 -7.59 12.35 52.52
C GLU A 83 -7.17 13.70 51.56
N ILE A 84 -7.87 14.95 51.38
CA ILE A 84 -7.90 16.07 50.18
C ILE A 84 -8.15 17.76 50.27
N ILE A 85 -8.34 18.73 49.19
CA ILE A 85 -8.09 20.34 49.06
C ILE A 85 -8.75 21.50 47.96
N THR A 86 -8.63 22.97 47.90
CA THR A 86 -8.98 24.11 46.74
C THR A 86 -8.90 25.84 46.74
N ILE A 87 -8.81 26.82 45.65
CA ILE A 87 -9.05 28.44 45.36
C ILE A 87 -8.92 29.41 43.93
N GLU A 88 -8.35 30.73 43.72
CA GLU A 88 -8.70 31.96 42.68
C GLU A 88 -7.73 33.06 41.78
N ASN A 89 -7.92 34.47 41.51
CA ASN A 89 -7.52 35.48 40.28
C ASN A 89 -6.87 37.10 40.19
N ALA A 90 -5.83 37.72 39.35
CA ALA A 90 -5.50 39.23 38.75
C ALA A 90 -4.21 40.10 37.97
N ASP A 91 -3.10 40.95 38.41
CA ASP A 91 -2.31 42.24 37.73
C ASP A 91 -0.74 42.86 38.09
N LEU A 92 0.26 43.54 37.26
CA LEU A 92 1.85 43.97 37.45
C LEU A 92 2.85 45.22 36.83
N GLN A 93 4.30 45.18 36.87
CA GLN A 93 5.62 45.83 36.20
C GLN A 93 7.07 45.42 36.82
N VAL A 94 8.24 45.20 36.11
CA VAL A 94 9.67 44.93 36.68
C VAL A 94 10.65 46.12 36.98
N SER A 95 11.55 45.97 37.99
CA SER A 95 12.83 46.69 38.16
C SER A 95 13.89 45.95 39.04
N ASN A 96 15.11 46.53 39.21
CA ASN A 96 16.18 46.10 40.14
C ASN A 96 16.69 44.62 40.06
N PRO A 97 17.06 44.07 38.89
CA PRO A 97 17.60 42.72 38.78
C PRO A 97 18.96 42.54 39.49
N SER A 98 19.19 41.35 40.05
CA SER A 98 20.47 40.89 40.62
C SER A 98 20.61 39.38 40.54
N ALA A 99 21.85 38.89 40.44
CA ALA A 99 22.21 37.48 40.24
C ALA A 99 23.67 37.24 40.70
N PRO A 100 24.13 35.99 40.83
CA PRO A 100 25.55 35.66 40.98
C PRO A 100 26.28 35.84 39.65
N SER A 101 27.58 36.13 39.67
CA SER A 101 28.39 36.23 38.44
C SER A 101 28.80 34.87 37.84
N ALA A 102 28.61 33.78 38.58
CA ALA A 102 28.87 32.41 38.13
C ALA A 102 28.06 31.40 38.96
N ALA A 103 27.81 30.24 38.39
CA ALA A 103 27.08 29.12 38.97
C ALA A 103 27.47 27.82 38.25
N ALA A 104 26.60 26.81 38.31
CA ALA A 104 26.68 25.61 37.50
C ALA A 104 25.53 25.58 36.47
N ALA A 105 25.79 24.94 35.34
CA ALA A 105 24.77 24.50 34.40
C ALA A 105 24.11 23.26 35.05
N GLY A 106 22.80 23.13 34.93
CA GLY A 106 22.05 22.20 35.76
C GLY A 106 21.96 22.60 37.26
N GLN A 107 22.20 23.87 37.63
CA GLN A 107 22.01 24.33 39.02
C GLN A 107 21.14 25.57 39.15
N SER A 108 20.56 25.72 40.34
CA SER A 108 19.72 26.86 40.67
C SER A 108 20.50 28.03 41.29
N ILE A 109 20.30 29.24 40.78
CA ILE A 109 20.97 30.47 41.22
C ILE A 109 20.02 31.41 41.93
N THR A 110 20.50 32.01 43.01
CA THR A 110 19.76 33.04 43.77
C THR A 110 19.76 34.37 43.02
N VAL A 111 18.60 34.79 42.56
CA VAL A 111 18.34 36.04 41.85
C VAL A 111 17.32 36.91 42.58
N SER A 112 17.37 38.23 42.38
CA SER A 112 16.32 39.13 42.88
C SER A 112 15.88 40.16 41.85
N TRP A 113 14.59 40.50 41.84
CA TRP A 113 14.02 41.65 41.14
C TRP A 113 12.82 42.23 41.93
N THR A 114 12.45 43.47 41.69
CA THR A 114 11.24 44.10 42.24
C THR A 114 10.16 44.10 41.17
N VAL A 115 8.93 43.67 41.48
CA VAL A 115 7.78 43.90 40.61
C VAL A 115 6.74 44.76 41.30
N THR A 116 6.22 45.77 40.60
CA THR A 116 5.25 46.74 41.08
C THR A 116 3.99 46.69 40.23
N ASN A 117 2.87 46.25 40.80
CA ASN A 117 1.55 46.44 40.19
C ASN A 117 1.27 47.95 40.10
N ASN A 118 1.44 48.51 38.90
CA ASN A 118 1.05 49.88 38.59
C ASN A 118 -0.43 50.00 38.20
N GLY A 119 -1.13 48.87 38.09
CA GLY A 119 -2.53 48.73 37.69
C GLY A 119 -3.54 48.92 38.83
N SER A 120 -4.63 48.13 38.79
CA SER A 120 -5.87 48.43 39.51
C SER A 120 -6.65 47.23 40.05
N GLY A 121 -6.34 46.02 39.58
CA GLY A 121 -6.83 44.76 40.15
C GLY A 121 -6.15 44.43 41.48
N ALA A 122 -6.53 43.31 42.06
CA ALA A 122 -5.74 42.66 43.08
C ALA A 122 -5.46 41.25 42.60
N ALA A 123 -4.22 40.93 42.31
CA ALA A 123 -3.84 39.67 41.69
C ALA A 123 -4.07 38.49 42.63
N ASN A 124 -5.26 37.88 42.70
CA ASN A 124 -5.54 36.67 43.51
C ASN A 124 -5.17 35.37 42.77
N ALA A 125 -4.95 35.45 41.46
CA ALA A 125 -4.31 34.41 40.67
C ALA A 125 -2.87 34.77 40.70
N ASN A 126 -2.14 33.72 40.50
CA ASN A 126 -0.73 33.77 40.38
C ASN A 126 -0.43 33.86 38.88
N TRP A 127 0.76 34.34 38.57
CA TRP A 127 1.31 34.41 37.22
C TRP A 127 2.78 34.07 37.30
N TYR A 128 3.43 34.10 36.15
CA TYR A 128 4.83 33.79 36.05
C TYR A 128 5.67 34.99 35.63
N ASP A 129 6.49 35.49 36.55
CA ASP A 129 7.66 36.29 36.19
C ASP A 129 8.73 35.34 35.63
N ALA A 130 9.14 35.48 34.37
CA ALA A 130 10.22 34.66 33.81
C ALA A 130 11.61 35.23 34.02
N VAL A 131 12.58 34.35 33.81
CA VAL A 131 13.95 34.71 33.46
C VAL A 131 14.39 33.85 32.27
N TYR A 132 15.15 34.44 31.35
CA TYR A 132 15.73 33.80 30.17
C TYR A 132 17.26 33.77 30.27
N LEU A 133 17.91 32.90 29.49
CA LEU A 133 19.35 32.78 29.31
C LEU A 133 19.74 33.05 27.86
N SER A 134 20.83 33.79 27.65
CA SER A 134 21.32 34.24 26.34
C SER A 134 22.85 34.15 26.24
N ASP A 135 23.38 34.16 25.01
CA ASP A 135 24.81 34.42 24.74
C ASP A 135 25.16 35.91 24.67
N ASP A 136 24.18 36.83 24.51
CA ASP A 136 24.40 38.29 24.59
C ASP A 136 23.37 39.05 25.48
N ASP A 137 23.37 40.39 25.47
CA ASP A 137 22.58 41.22 26.39
C ASP A 137 21.21 41.70 25.82
N ILE A 138 20.77 41.12 24.70
CA ILE A 138 19.54 41.47 23.98
C ILE A 138 18.53 40.32 24.05
N LEU A 139 17.27 40.59 24.44
CA LEU A 139 16.19 39.60 24.38
C LEU A 139 15.74 39.35 22.92
N ASP A 140 16.09 38.20 22.34
CA ASP A 140 15.67 37.78 21.00
C ASP A 140 15.27 36.29 20.89
N SER A 141 14.94 35.85 19.68
CA SER A 141 14.46 34.48 19.38
C SER A 141 15.48 33.35 19.60
N SER A 142 16.74 33.66 19.88
CA SER A 142 17.78 32.68 20.22
C SER A 142 17.88 32.39 21.73
N ASP A 143 17.13 33.11 22.57
CA ASP A 143 17.21 32.98 24.02
C ASP A 143 16.31 31.90 24.60
N GLN A 144 16.86 31.16 25.55
CA GLN A 144 16.20 30.05 26.23
C GLN A 144 15.45 30.59 27.46
N ARG A 145 14.16 30.30 27.63
CA ARG A 145 13.48 30.61 28.90
C ARG A 145 13.84 29.57 29.96
N ILE A 146 14.44 30.01 31.07
CA ILE A 146 15.09 29.14 32.06
C ILE A 146 14.37 29.07 33.40
N ALA A 147 13.60 30.09 33.74
CA ALA A 147 12.68 30.06 34.87
C ALA A 147 11.43 30.87 34.58
N TYR A 148 10.43 30.57 35.38
CA TYR A 148 9.12 31.19 35.39
C TYR A 148 8.57 30.99 36.80
N PHE A 149 8.35 32.08 37.54
CA PHE A 149 8.12 32.07 38.98
C PHE A 149 6.67 32.36 39.30
N TRP A 150 5.96 31.36 39.84
CA TRP A 150 4.58 31.51 40.30
C TRP A 150 4.53 32.52 41.45
N ILE A 151 3.75 33.58 41.30
CA ILE A 151 3.62 34.61 42.33
C ILE A 151 2.33 34.38 43.10
N ASP A 152 2.41 33.87 44.33
CA ASP A 152 1.26 33.41 45.12
C ASP A 152 1.24 33.93 46.57
N GLU A 153 2.39 33.99 47.24
CA GLU A 153 2.53 34.62 48.57
C GLU A 153 2.08 36.10 48.60
N GLN A 154 2.00 36.70 47.42
CA GLN A 154 1.72 38.10 47.18
C GLN A 154 0.29 38.31 46.67
N THR A 155 -0.49 37.24 46.47
CA THR A 155 -1.83 37.26 45.88
C THR A 155 -2.91 37.28 46.96
N PRO A 156 -3.96 38.13 46.90
CA PRO A 156 -4.19 39.35 46.09
C PRO A 156 -3.08 40.42 46.08
N LEU A 157 -2.36 40.58 44.97
CA LEU A 157 -1.41 41.71 44.80
C LEU A 157 -2.21 42.95 44.42
N ALA A 158 -2.65 43.68 45.43
CA ALA A 158 -3.50 44.86 45.27
C ALA A 158 -2.80 46.01 44.51
N ALA A 159 -3.58 46.72 43.68
CA ALA A 159 -3.27 47.97 43.00
C ALA A 159 -2.27 48.90 43.71
N GLY A 160 -1.15 49.22 43.06
CA GLY A 160 -0.07 50.03 43.64
C GLY A 160 0.80 49.29 44.68
N GLY A 161 0.52 48.02 44.91
CA GLY A 161 1.37 47.09 45.63
C GLY A 161 2.58 46.69 44.81
N HIS A 162 3.64 46.30 45.51
CA HIS A 162 4.82 45.70 44.92
C HIS A 162 5.24 44.55 45.81
N TYR A 163 5.92 43.59 45.20
CA TYR A 163 6.63 42.54 45.88
C TYR A 163 8.06 42.55 45.35
N ASP A 164 9.01 42.51 46.27
CA ASP A 164 10.39 42.21 45.92
C ASP A 164 10.49 40.69 45.83
N MET A 165 10.64 40.16 44.61
CA MET A 165 11.13 38.80 44.37
C MET A 165 12.57 38.73 44.83
N THR A 166 12.75 38.66 46.15
CA THR A 166 14.04 38.69 46.81
C THR A 166 14.58 37.28 46.93
N ASP A 167 15.81 37.07 46.49
CA ASP A 167 16.60 35.86 46.65
C ASP A 167 15.87 34.56 46.20
N LYS A 168 15.12 34.66 45.09
CA LYS A 168 14.40 33.55 44.44
C LYS A 168 15.38 32.72 43.60
N SER A 169 15.20 31.40 43.50
CA SER A 169 16.16 30.53 42.79
C SER A 169 15.67 30.14 41.39
N LEU A 170 16.38 30.52 40.32
CA LEU A 170 16.11 30.06 38.94
C LEU A 170 17.04 28.90 38.59
N TYR A 171 16.59 27.92 37.81
CA TYR A 171 17.43 26.84 37.29
C TYR A 171 18.16 27.27 36.02
N ILE A 172 19.30 26.65 35.75
CA ILE A 172 20.09 26.83 34.52
C ILE A 172 20.06 25.51 33.74
N PRO A 173 19.72 25.51 32.43
CA PRO A 173 19.82 24.34 31.55
C PRO A 173 21.22 23.67 31.58
N GLY A 174 21.27 22.34 31.46
CA GLY A 174 22.52 21.57 31.63
C GLY A 174 23.54 21.81 30.52
N ASP A 175 23.06 21.97 29.29
CA ASP A 175 23.81 22.24 28.07
C ASP A 175 24.43 23.65 28.03
N ALA A 176 23.89 24.58 28.82
CA ALA A 176 24.27 25.98 28.80
C ALA A 176 25.57 26.27 29.58
N VAL A 177 26.69 25.68 29.15
CA VAL A 177 28.02 25.89 29.74
C VAL A 177 28.69 27.19 29.27
N GLY A 178 29.68 27.67 30.03
CA GLY A 178 30.44 28.88 29.70
C GLY A 178 29.75 30.17 30.15
N ALA A 179 30.07 31.30 29.50
CA ALA A 179 29.60 32.63 29.91
C ALA A 179 28.32 33.04 29.15
N LYS A 180 27.29 33.47 29.87
CA LYS A 180 25.92 33.75 29.38
C LYS A 180 25.32 35.00 30.04
N TYR A 181 24.11 35.41 29.68
CA TYR A 181 23.35 36.51 30.30
C TYR A 181 21.93 36.05 30.70
N LEU A 182 21.37 36.73 31.69
CA LEU A 182 20.06 36.49 32.31
C LEU A 182 19.12 37.66 32.02
N LEU A 183 17.90 37.39 31.56
CA LEU A 183 16.93 38.40 31.13
C LEU A 183 15.60 38.19 31.90
N PHE A 184 15.33 39.04 32.89
CA PHE A 184 14.19 39.00 33.80
C PHE A 184 12.96 39.65 33.16
N VAL A 185 11.78 39.03 33.23
CA VAL A 185 10.54 39.46 32.54
C VAL A 185 9.32 39.27 33.47
N ALA A 186 8.62 40.33 33.89
CA ALA A 186 7.32 40.17 34.59
C ALA A 186 6.23 39.69 33.63
N ASP A 187 5.29 38.91 34.18
CA ASP A 187 4.20 38.24 33.45
C ASP A 187 4.54 37.80 32.02
N TYR A 188 5.62 37.02 31.87
CA TYR A 188 6.17 36.69 30.55
C TYR A 188 5.18 35.98 29.62
N SER A 189 4.14 35.38 30.20
CA SER A 189 3.12 34.55 29.57
C SER A 189 1.76 35.25 29.50
N ASN A 190 1.67 36.53 29.91
CA ASN A 190 0.45 37.32 29.91
C ASN A 190 -0.69 36.61 30.69
N SER A 191 -0.34 36.04 31.85
CA SER A 191 -1.23 35.29 32.75
C SER A 191 -2.01 36.19 33.71
N GLN A 192 -1.53 37.41 33.98
CA GLN A 192 -2.31 38.48 34.59
C GLN A 192 -2.86 39.45 33.52
N ALA A 193 -3.66 40.41 33.98
CA ALA A 193 -4.36 41.41 33.16
C ALA A 193 -3.55 42.72 33.04
N GLU A 194 -2.51 42.70 32.23
CA GLU A 194 -1.45 43.72 32.11
C GLU A 194 -1.87 45.04 31.42
N THR A 195 -0.98 46.06 31.46
CA THR A 195 -1.23 47.38 30.79
C THR A 195 -0.05 48.09 30.10
N ASP A 196 1.22 47.69 30.29
CA ASP A 196 2.39 48.13 29.47
C ASP A 196 3.54 47.12 29.56
N ASP A 197 3.37 45.99 28.87
CA ASP A 197 4.27 44.85 28.83
C ASP A 197 5.67 45.19 28.26
N THR A 198 5.84 46.36 27.62
CA THR A 198 7.14 46.79 27.04
C THR A 198 8.20 47.18 28.07
N ASN A 199 7.78 47.40 29.33
CA ASN A 199 8.69 47.75 30.43
C ASN A 199 8.96 46.57 31.38
N ASN A 200 8.48 45.36 31.05
CA ASN A 200 8.58 44.19 31.90
C ASN A 200 9.99 43.57 31.94
N THR A 201 10.96 44.00 31.10
CA THR A 201 12.25 43.29 30.93
C THR A 201 13.48 44.02 31.48
N ALA A 202 14.41 43.31 32.14
CA ALA A 202 15.72 43.81 32.58
C ALA A 202 16.84 42.71 32.58
N THR A 203 18.13 43.05 32.43
CA THR A 203 19.19 42.08 32.05
C THR A 203 20.48 42.10 32.93
N LEU A 204 21.23 40.96 33.02
CA LEU A 204 22.45 40.79 33.84
C LEU A 204 23.33 39.56 33.47
N GLN A 205 24.67 39.60 33.58
CA GLN A 205 25.59 38.52 33.10
C GLN A 205 25.96 37.42 34.14
N ILE A 206 26.20 36.16 33.69
CA ILE A 206 26.62 34.98 34.49
C ILE A 206 27.62 34.03 33.76
N THR A 207 28.03 32.90 34.37
CA THR A 207 28.96 31.86 33.84
C THR A 207 28.72 30.47 34.49
N LEU A 208 28.80 29.34 33.77
CA LEU A 208 28.10 28.08 34.08
C LEU A 208 28.92 26.78 33.73
N ASN A 209 28.67 25.65 34.44
CA ASN A 209 29.38 24.33 34.34
C ASN A 209 28.59 23.14 34.98
N ALA A 210 28.57 21.93 34.40
CA ALA A 210 27.56 20.87 34.64
C ALA A 210 28.10 19.50 35.23
N PRO A 211 27.31 18.40 35.36
CA PRO A 211 27.79 17.04 35.73
C PRO A 211 28.63 16.37 34.62
N ASP A 212 29.06 15.10 34.76
CA ASP A 212 30.04 14.45 33.87
C ASP A 212 29.80 12.93 33.85
N LEU A 213 28.93 12.44 32.96
CA LEU A 213 28.76 11.00 32.70
C LEU A 213 29.99 10.45 31.99
N CYS A 214 30.23 9.15 32.12
CA CYS A 214 31.31 8.48 31.42
C CYS A 214 30.95 7.01 31.26
N VAL A 215 31.10 6.47 30.05
CA VAL A 215 30.97 5.02 29.88
C VAL A 215 32.23 4.36 30.47
N THR A 216 32.10 3.70 31.62
CA THR A 216 33.24 3.15 32.38
C THR A 216 33.47 1.67 32.15
N GLY A 217 32.44 0.91 31.77
CA GLY A 217 32.55 -0.50 31.39
C GLY A 217 31.95 -0.76 30.01
N VAL A 218 32.51 -1.74 29.29
CA VAL A 218 31.98 -2.25 28.01
C VAL A 218 32.39 -3.71 27.88
N ASP A 219 31.45 -4.63 27.70
CA ASP A 219 31.70 -6.05 27.46
C ASP A 219 30.86 -6.53 26.27
N ALA A 220 31.56 -6.89 25.19
CA ALA A 220 31.00 -7.33 23.93
C ALA A 220 31.90 -8.44 23.35
N PRO A 221 31.37 -9.29 22.45
CA PRO A 221 32.19 -10.24 21.71
C PRO A 221 33.33 -9.52 20.98
N ALA A 222 34.56 -9.99 21.19
CA ALA A 222 35.74 -9.49 20.46
C ALA A 222 35.69 -9.81 18.95
N THR A 223 34.71 -10.59 18.51
CA THR A 223 34.44 -10.95 17.11
C THR A 223 32.92 -11.02 16.87
N GLY A 224 32.45 -10.46 15.76
CA GLY A 224 31.05 -10.58 15.31
C GLY A 224 30.98 -10.77 13.80
N VAL A 225 29.97 -11.50 13.31
CA VAL A 225 29.79 -11.76 11.87
C VAL A 225 28.69 -10.85 11.32
N LEU A 226 28.91 -10.21 10.17
CA LEU A 226 27.88 -9.39 9.52
C LEU A 226 26.63 -10.22 9.16
N GLY A 227 25.46 -9.59 9.21
CA GLY A 227 24.17 -10.26 9.02
C GLY A 227 23.75 -11.17 10.19
N GLN A 228 24.50 -11.19 11.30
CA GLN A 228 24.15 -11.92 12.52
C GLN A 228 23.85 -10.98 13.68
N THR A 229 23.39 -11.54 14.80
CA THR A 229 23.07 -10.80 16.04
C THR A 229 24.10 -11.12 17.12
N ILE A 230 24.59 -10.11 17.82
CA ILE A 230 25.55 -10.24 18.93
C ILE A 230 24.97 -9.70 20.25
N SER A 231 25.19 -10.42 21.34
CA SER A 231 24.87 -9.94 22.69
C SER A 231 25.95 -8.96 23.17
N VAL A 232 25.60 -7.76 23.60
CA VAL A 232 26.53 -6.75 24.10
C VAL A 232 26.06 -6.14 25.42
N SER A 233 26.98 -5.54 26.18
CA SER A 233 26.67 -4.81 27.41
C SER A 233 27.64 -3.66 27.68
N TRP A 234 27.18 -2.63 28.38
CA TRP A 234 27.98 -1.46 28.74
C TRP A 234 27.56 -0.90 30.10
N THR A 235 28.51 -0.22 30.76
CA THR A 235 28.36 0.39 32.07
C THR A 235 28.70 1.87 32.00
N VAL A 236 27.86 2.71 32.58
CA VAL A 236 28.05 4.17 32.68
C VAL A 236 28.20 4.57 34.14
N GLU A 237 29.10 5.52 34.44
CA GLU A 237 29.33 6.12 35.76
C GLU A 237 29.26 7.66 35.65
N ASN A 238 28.64 8.36 36.61
CA ASN A 238 28.77 9.83 36.69
C ASN A 238 30.05 10.19 37.46
N ILE A 239 31.13 10.53 36.76
CA ILE A 239 32.40 10.94 37.38
C ILE A 239 32.40 12.42 37.83
N GLY A 240 31.40 13.20 37.42
CA GLY A 240 31.28 14.64 37.66
C GLY A 240 31.13 15.03 39.12
N GLN A 241 31.56 16.24 39.49
CA GLN A 241 31.39 16.75 40.87
C GLN A 241 29.96 17.22 41.19
N TYR A 242 29.04 16.99 40.25
CA TYR A 242 27.62 17.27 40.35
C TYR A 242 26.86 16.05 39.85
N ASP A 243 25.67 15.85 40.39
CA ASP A 243 24.83 14.70 40.08
C ASP A 243 24.07 14.94 38.76
N THR A 244 23.68 13.90 38.03
CA THR A 244 22.83 14.09 36.83
C THR A 244 21.39 14.46 37.22
N THR A 245 20.62 14.95 36.25
CA THR A 245 19.41 15.76 36.46
C THR A 245 18.25 15.43 35.51
N THR A 246 18.50 14.67 34.45
CA THR A 246 17.52 14.30 33.40
C THR A 246 17.70 12.83 33.01
N HIS A 247 16.77 12.25 32.23
CA HIS A 247 16.91 10.90 31.68
C HIS A 247 17.34 10.96 30.21
N TRP A 248 18.03 9.93 29.73
CA TRP A 248 18.62 9.90 28.39
C TRP A 248 18.40 8.58 27.65
N TYR A 249 18.93 8.51 26.43
CA TYR A 249 19.02 7.30 25.62
C TYR A 249 20.48 6.95 25.40
N ASP A 250 20.85 5.73 25.75
CA ASP A 250 22.12 5.15 25.36
C ASP A 250 22.05 4.71 23.88
N LYS A 251 23.19 4.74 23.19
CA LYS A 251 23.28 4.34 21.79
C LYS A 251 24.51 3.46 21.57
N VAL A 252 24.39 2.52 20.63
CA VAL A 252 25.48 1.65 20.20
C VAL A 252 25.68 1.86 18.71
N TYR A 253 26.86 2.34 18.34
CA TYR A 253 27.29 2.53 16.96
C TYR A 253 28.42 1.54 16.62
N VAL A 254 28.65 1.30 15.33
CA VAL A 254 29.92 0.77 14.83
C VAL A 254 30.72 1.90 14.18
N SER A 255 32.02 1.95 14.49
CA SER A 255 32.96 2.99 14.07
C SER A 255 34.29 2.40 13.55
N ASP A 256 34.89 3.10 12.59
CA ASP A 256 36.26 2.90 12.12
C ASP A 256 37.31 3.33 13.17
N ASP A 257 36.99 4.25 14.10
CA ASP A 257 37.86 4.60 15.24
C ASP A 257 37.16 4.67 16.61
N THR A 258 37.68 5.44 17.57
CA THR A 258 37.25 5.48 18.97
C THR A 258 36.45 6.75 19.33
N ILE A 259 36.22 7.64 18.37
CA ILE A 259 35.54 8.93 18.51
C ILE A 259 34.16 8.83 17.85
N LEU A 260 33.13 9.41 18.45
CA LEU A 260 31.79 9.50 17.85
C LEU A 260 31.71 10.70 16.88
N ASP A 261 31.38 10.48 15.61
CA ASP A 261 31.05 11.54 14.65
C ASP A 261 29.93 11.19 13.64
N GLU A 262 29.83 11.94 12.53
CA GLU A 262 28.77 11.80 11.51
C GLU A 262 29.00 10.63 10.53
N GLU A 263 30.19 10.01 10.51
CA GLU A 263 30.52 8.86 9.66
C GLU A 263 30.16 7.51 10.32
N ASP A 264 29.78 7.50 11.62
CA ASP A 264 29.45 6.31 12.40
C ASP A 264 28.06 5.73 12.12
N THR A 265 27.97 4.39 12.07
CA THR A 265 26.70 3.70 11.81
C THR A 265 26.00 3.31 13.11
N LEU A 266 24.86 3.93 13.40
CA LEU A 266 24.00 3.58 14.53
C LEU A 266 23.43 2.16 14.35
N LEU A 267 23.72 1.27 15.30
CA LEU A 267 23.19 -0.10 15.33
C LEU A 267 21.86 -0.16 16.10
N ALA A 268 21.81 0.47 17.28
CA ALA A 268 20.61 0.49 18.13
C ALA A 268 20.64 1.65 19.14
N SER A 269 19.46 2.03 19.65
CA SER A 269 19.29 3.00 20.73
C SER A 269 18.36 2.44 21.80
N PHE A 270 18.73 2.66 23.06
CA PHE A 270 18.10 2.09 24.24
C PHE A 270 17.76 3.20 25.23
N TYR A 271 16.54 3.22 25.73
CA TYR A 271 16.14 4.20 26.73
C TYR A 271 16.75 3.83 28.09
N ALA A 272 17.36 4.79 28.81
CA ALA A 272 18.02 4.58 30.10
C ALA A 272 17.25 5.22 31.30
N PRO A 273 15.92 5.03 31.45
CA PRO A 273 15.11 5.79 32.40
C PRO A 273 15.28 5.35 33.87
N ALA A 274 16.01 4.28 34.15
CA ALA A 274 16.05 3.68 35.49
C ALA A 274 17.11 4.30 36.43
N GLN A 275 17.91 5.26 35.94
CA GLN A 275 19.23 5.55 36.51
C GLN A 275 19.49 7.02 36.86
N SER A 276 18.64 7.97 36.43
CA SER A 276 18.80 9.36 36.86
C SER A 276 17.97 9.67 38.12
N PRO A 277 18.46 10.52 39.03
CA PRO A 277 19.79 11.15 39.03
C PRO A 277 20.89 10.15 39.45
N MET A 278 21.99 10.10 38.69
CA MET A 278 23.22 9.41 39.09
C MET A 278 24.06 10.37 39.94
N HIS A 279 24.37 10.01 41.19
CA HIS A 279 25.30 10.79 41.99
C HIS A 279 26.74 10.59 41.53
N GLN A 280 27.66 11.44 42.00
CA GLN A 280 29.09 11.23 41.73
C GLN A 280 29.54 9.81 42.16
N ASN A 281 30.14 9.08 41.22
CA ASN A 281 30.57 7.67 41.22
C ASN A 281 29.45 6.60 41.34
N ASP A 282 28.18 6.92 41.06
CA ASP A 282 27.14 5.90 40.83
C ASP A 282 27.30 5.31 39.42
N GLU A 283 27.02 4.01 39.25
CA GLU A 283 27.12 3.30 37.96
C GLU A 283 25.92 2.37 37.65
N TYR A 284 25.65 2.12 36.37
CA TYR A 284 24.65 1.13 35.91
C TYR A 284 25.12 0.36 34.68
N THR A 285 24.55 -0.84 34.42
CA THR A 285 24.85 -1.67 33.24
C THR A 285 23.59 -2.04 32.47
N LEU A 286 23.62 -1.91 31.14
CA LEU A 286 22.61 -2.44 30.21
C LEU A 286 23.18 -3.61 29.39
N ALA A 287 22.31 -4.51 28.91
CA ALA A 287 22.70 -5.64 28.07
C ALA A 287 21.61 -6.02 27.07
N HIS A 288 21.96 -6.14 25.78
CA HIS A 288 21.03 -6.38 24.67
C HIS A 288 21.65 -7.18 23.52
N ASP A 289 20.80 -7.89 22.78
CA ASP A 289 21.14 -8.49 21.49
C ASP A 289 20.96 -7.46 20.36
N ILE A 290 22.00 -7.26 19.53
CA ILE A 290 22.07 -6.25 18.47
C ILE A 290 22.43 -6.90 17.13
N PHE A 291 21.65 -6.58 16.09
CA PHE A 291 21.93 -7.01 14.72
C PHE A 291 23.09 -6.21 14.11
N LEU A 292 24.00 -6.91 13.43
CA LEU A 292 25.10 -6.32 12.67
C LEU A 292 24.67 -6.16 11.21
N PRO A 293 24.32 -4.93 10.75
CA PRO A 293 24.01 -4.69 9.35
C PRO A 293 25.27 -4.80 8.49
N GLU A 294 25.09 -4.80 7.18
CA GLU A 294 26.19 -4.75 6.22
C GLU A 294 26.93 -3.42 6.37
N THR A 295 28.20 -3.50 6.76
CA THR A 295 29.05 -2.37 7.16
C THR A 295 30.52 -2.74 6.95
N ALA A 296 31.45 -1.82 7.20
CA ALA A 296 32.87 -2.05 6.89
C ALA A 296 33.53 -3.06 7.85
N THR A 297 34.24 -4.05 7.29
CA THR A 297 34.79 -5.20 8.05
C THR A 297 36.23 -5.01 8.52
N GLY A 298 36.66 -5.90 9.42
CA GLY A 298 37.98 -5.90 10.07
C GLY A 298 37.91 -5.44 11.52
N ASP A 299 39.06 -5.02 12.07
CA ASP A 299 39.08 -4.40 13.40
C ASP A 299 38.27 -3.10 13.37
N ARG A 300 37.30 -2.99 14.27
CA ARG A 300 36.35 -1.89 14.46
C ARG A 300 36.14 -1.63 15.93
N TYR A 301 35.35 -0.60 16.23
CA TYR A 301 34.88 -0.35 17.57
C TYR A 301 33.37 -0.31 17.61
N LEU A 302 32.78 -0.96 18.62
CA LEU A 302 31.45 -0.60 19.07
C LEU A 302 31.59 0.63 19.96
N LEU A 303 31.03 1.76 19.54
CA LEU A 303 30.94 2.95 20.37
C LEU A 303 29.67 2.86 21.19
N PHE A 304 29.85 2.62 22.49
CA PHE A 304 28.78 2.76 23.47
C PHE A 304 28.76 4.21 23.92
N VAL A 305 27.61 4.85 23.75
CA VAL A 305 27.40 6.28 23.97
C VAL A 305 26.37 6.45 25.07
N ALA A 306 26.81 6.88 26.25
CA ALA A 306 25.94 7.43 27.28
C ALA A 306 25.39 8.76 26.78
N ASP A 307 24.10 9.00 27.07
CA ASP A 307 23.30 10.09 26.51
C ASP A 307 23.62 10.46 25.05
N GLY A 308 23.50 9.48 24.15
CA GLY A 308 23.63 9.73 22.71
C GLY A 308 22.56 10.66 22.12
N SER A 309 21.69 11.28 22.93
CA SER A 309 20.65 12.22 22.52
C SER A 309 20.81 13.64 23.10
N GLY A 310 21.78 13.91 23.98
CA GLY A 310 22.05 15.24 24.54
C GLY A 310 20.92 15.78 25.44
N TYR A 311 20.28 14.91 26.21
CA TYR A 311 19.24 15.26 27.19
C TYR A 311 19.82 15.64 28.57
N GLN A 312 21.05 15.25 28.87
CA GLN A 312 21.83 15.58 30.06
C GLN A 312 23.07 16.36 29.62
N GLY A 313 23.06 17.69 29.76
CA GLY A 313 24.24 18.51 29.42
C GLY A 313 25.32 18.47 30.51
N GLU A 314 26.58 18.46 30.09
CA GLU A 314 27.72 18.03 30.91
C GLU A 314 28.93 19.00 30.90
N THR A 315 29.95 18.73 31.72
CA THR A 315 31.23 19.47 31.69
C THR A 315 32.13 19.09 30.52
N ASP A 316 32.13 17.82 30.09
CA ASP A 316 33.03 17.32 29.06
C ASP A 316 32.43 16.14 28.26
N GLU A 317 31.40 16.40 27.46
CA GLU A 317 30.65 15.51 26.52
C GLU A 317 31.49 14.48 25.71
N GLN A 318 32.82 14.58 25.71
CA GLN A 318 33.78 13.67 25.06
C GLN A 318 34.02 12.34 25.83
N ASN A 319 33.68 12.27 27.12
CA ASN A 319 33.83 11.08 27.98
C ASN A 319 32.60 10.13 27.95
N ASN A 320 31.47 10.62 27.43
CA ASN A 320 30.22 9.88 27.18
C ASN A 320 30.37 8.76 26.15
N VAL A 321 31.46 8.72 25.39
CA VAL A 321 31.74 7.70 24.38
C VAL A 321 32.79 6.72 24.87
N LYS A 322 32.51 5.42 24.77
CA LYS A 322 33.54 4.37 24.93
C LYS A 322 33.48 3.30 23.86
N SER A 323 34.60 3.21 23.17
CA SER A 323 34.93 2.17 22.20
C SER A 323 35.24 0.81 22.86
N HIS A 324 34.52 -0.25 22.48
CA HIS A 324 34.98 -1.64 22.65
C HIS A 324 35.49 -2.19 21.32
N PRO A 325 36.74 -2.68 21.22
CA PRO A 325 37.27 -3.20 19.97
C PRO A 325 36.63 -4.55 19.60
N ILE A 326 36.02 -4.62 18.41
CA ILE A 326 35.43 -5.82 17.82
C ILE A 326 36.08 -6.07 16.46
N THR A 327 36.49 -7.30 16.16
CA THR A 327 36.83 -7.68 14.78
C THR A 327 35.55 -8.15 14.08
N LEU A 328 35.00 -7.32 13.20
CA LEU A 328 33.87 -7.72 12.36
C LEU A 328 34.36 -8.57 11.19
N THR A 329 33.86 -9.80 11.09
CA THR A 329 34.16 -10.74 10.00
C THR A 329 32.95 -10.97 9.11
N ALA A 330 33.22 -11.43 7.89
CA ALA A 330 32.24 -11.78 6.86
C ALA A 330 32.87 -12.87 5.96
N PRO A 331 32.09 -13.49 5.05
CA PRO A 331 32.66 -14.15 3.87
C PRO A 331 33.35 -13.15 2.93
N ASP A 332 34.04 -13.66 1.90
CA ASP A 332 34.78 -12.85 0.90
C ASP A 332 34.70 -13.55 -0.47
N LEU A 333 33.69 -13.24 -1.30
CA LEU A 333 33.27 -14.00 -2.50
C LEU A 333 34.08 -13.64 -3.76
N ALA A 334 35.40 -13.64 -3.63
CA ALA A 334 36.31 -13.21 -4.68
C ALA A 334 36.26 -14.02 -5.98
N ILE A 335 36.35 -13.33 -7.12
CA ILE A 335 36.63 -13.92 -8.44
C ILE A 335 38.02 -13.49 -8.93
N ALA A 336 39.01 -14.37 -8.84
CA ALA A 336 40.37 -14.06 -9.31
C ALA A 336 40.47 -13.96 -10.85
N GLU A 337 41.37 -13.12 -11.38
CA GLU A 337 41.65 -13.00 -12.83
C GLU A 337 41.93 -14.36 -13.52
N GLY A 338 42.52 -15.31 -12.79
CA GLY A 338 42.81 -16.66 -13.29
C GLY A 338 41.64 -17.66 -13.23
N ASN A 339 40.53 -17.29 -12.60
CA ASN A 339 39.35 -18.12 -12.40
C ASN A 339 38.30 -17.92 -13.52
N VAL A 340 38.38 -16.84 -14.29
CA VAL A 340 37.53 -16.62 -15.47
C VAL A 340 38.14 -17.21 -16.73
N THR A 341 37.31 -17.88 -17.53
CA THR A 341 37.64 -18.28 -18.91
C THR A 341 36.61 -17.70 -19.85
N ALA A 342 37.07 -16.76 -20.68
CA ALA A 342 36.31 -16.15 -21.77
C ALA A 342 37.19 -16.12 -23.04
N PRO A 343 36.61 -16.11 -24.24
CA PRO A 343 37.38 -16.01 -25.47
C PRO A 343 37.95 -14.59 -25.64
N ALA A 344 39.22 -14.47 -26.04
CA ALA A 344 39.86 -13.17 -26.30
C ALA A 344 39.33 -12.45 -27.55
N THR A 345 38.60 -13.17 -28.41
CA THR A 345 37.98 -12.67 -29.65
C THR A 345 36.63 -13.34 -29.85
N ALA A 346 35.61 -12.59 -30.24
CA ALA A 346 34.32 -13.13 -30.68
C ALA A 346 33.75 -12.34 -31.87
N ILE A 347 32.80 -12.94 -32.57
CA ILE A 347 32.03 -12.31 -33.65
C ILE A 347 30.75 -11.68 -33.06
N LEU A 348 30.30 -10.55 -33.60
CA LEU A 348 29.00 -9.98 -33.23
C LEU A 348 27.85 -10.96 -33.55
N GLY A 349 27.00 -11.25 -32.56
CA GLY A 349 26.00 -12.32 -32.62
C GLY A 349 26.50 -13.74 -32.29
N GLU A 350 27.77 -13.93 -31.92
CA GLU A 350 28.30 -15.26 -31.56
C GLU A 350 27.83 -15.72 -30.17
N THR A 351 27.33 -16.94 -30.07
CA THR A 351 27.12 -17.61 -28.78
C THR A 351 28.43 -18.26 -28.32
N VAL A 352 29.05 -17.67 -27.29
CA VAL A 352 30.30 -18.14 -26.69
C VAL A 352 30.06 -18.84 -25.36
N SER A 353 30.93 -19.78 -25.01
CA SER A 353 30.93 -20.39 -23.67
C SER A 353 31.93 -19.67 -22.76
N VAL A 354 31.50 -19.43 -21.52
CA VAL A 354 32.27 -18.78 -20.47
C VAL A 354 32.19 -19.60 -19.19
N SER A 355 33.21 -19.48 -18.33
CA SER A 355 33.19 -20.05 -16.98
C SER A 355 33.86 -19.12 -15.97
N TRP A 356 33.41 -19.17 -14.73
CA TRP A 356 33.96 -18.42 -13.61
C TRP A 356 33.96 -19.31 -12.36
N THR A 357 34.95 -19.10 -11.49
CA THR A 357 35.05 -19.78 -10.18
C THR A 357 35.00 -18.72 -9.10
N VAL A 358 33.89 -18.68 -8.36
CA VAL A 358 33.73 -17.87 -7.14
C VAL A 358 34.36 -18.65 -5.99
N THR A 359 35.10 -17.96 -5.12
CA THR A 359 35.77 -18.59 -3.97
C THR A 359 35.56 -17.73 -2.75
N ASN A 360 34.95 -18.29 -1.70
CA ASN A 360 34.88 -17.64 -0.40
C ASN A 360 36.28 -17.67 0.24
N GLN A 361 37.07 -16.60 0.09
CA GLN A 361 38.41 -16.48 0.66
C GLN A 361 38.40 -16.10 2.15
N GLY A 362 37.22 -15.76 2.69
CA GLY A 362 37.01 -15.35 4.08
C GLY A 362 37.11 -16.50 5.09
N THR A 363 36.99 -16.16 6.38
CA THR A 363 37.00 -17.13 7.48
C THR A 363 35.62 -17.66 7.85
N GLU A 364 34.56 -16.97 7.42
CA GLU A 364 33.17 -17.30 7.73
C GLU A 364 32.47 -18.01 6.56
N GLU A 365 31.33 -18.63 6.84
CA GLU A 365 30.46 -19.26 5.84
C GLU A 365 29.49 -18.23 5.25
N ALA A 366 29.41 -18.15 3.91
CA ALA A 366 28.44 -17.29 3.23
C ALA A 366 27.07 -17.97 3.24
N ALA A 367 26.12 -17.43 4.00
CA ALA A 367 24.88 -18.09 4.36
C ALA A 367 23.63 -17.61 3.58
N ALA A 368 23.71 -16.46 2.91
CA ALA A 368 22.63 -15.93 2.08
C ALA A 368 22.64 -16.51 0.66
N ASP A 369 21.52 -16.34 -0.05
CA ASP A 369 21.31 -16.78 -1.43
C ASP A 369 21.48 -15.62 -2.41
N TRP A 370 22.27 -15.80 -3.48
CA TRP A 370 22.54 -14.74 -4.46
C TRP A 370 22.46 -15.20 -5.93
N TYR A 371 22.71 -14.25 -6.83
CA TYR A 371 22.81 -14.44 -8.27
C TYR A 371 24.17 -13.97 -8.79
N ASP A 372 24.79 -14.73 -9.67
CA ASP A 372 25.99 -14.31 -10.41
C ASP A 372 25.58 -13.62 -11.71
N TYR A 373 26.14 -12.44 -11.98
CA TYR A 373 25.83 -11.62 -13.15
C TYR A 373 26.98 -11.57 -14.15
N ILE A 374 26.65 -11.55 -15.45
CA ILE A 374 27.61 -11.40 -16.55
C ILE A 374 27.16 -10.25 -17.46
N TYR A 375 27.99 -9.22 -17.58
CA TYR A 375 27.77 -8.02 -18.38
C TYR A 375 28.68 -7.99 -19.62
N ILE A 376 28.32 -7.15 -20.59
CA ILE A 376 29.26 -6.63 -21.60
C ILE A 376 29.32 -5.10 -21.54
N SER A 377 30.54 -4.58 -21.38
CA SER A 377 30.86 -3.17 -21.14
C SER A 377 31.85 -2.61 -22.17
N GLN A 378 31.91 -1.28 -22.29
CA GLN A 378 32.96 -0.57 -23.03
C GLN A 378 34.26 -0.40 -22.23
N ASP A 379 34.20 -0.45 -20.89
CA ASP A 379 35.38 -0.49 -20.03
C ASP A 379 35.31 -1.64 -18.99
N ASN A 380 36.08 -1.56 -17.91
CA ASN A 380 36.30 -2.67 -16.99
C ASN A 380 35.65 -2.48 -15.60
N VAL A 381 34.75 -1.50 -15.47
CA VAL A 381 33.95 -1.21 -14.28
C VAL A 381 32.48 -1.56 -14.56
N VAL A 382 31.73 -2.01 -13.55
CA VAL A 382 30.27 -2.21 -13.69
C VAL A 382 29.57 -0.86 -13.52
N ASP A 383 28.85 -0.39 -14.53
CA ASP A 383 28.01 0.82 -14.45
C ASP A 383 26.61 0.65 -15.09
N PRO A 384 25.64 1.54 -14.80
CA PRO A 384 24.25 1.42 -15.29
C PRO A 384 24.06 1.46 -16.83
N GLY A 385 25.10 1.74 -17.60
CA GLY A 385 25.14 1.63 -19.07
C GLY A 385 25.51 0.24 -19.60
N ASP A 386 25.90 -0.69 -18.74
CA ASP A 386 26.35 -2.03 -19.13
C ASP A 386 25.20 -2.96 -19.49
N ASN A 387 25.44 -3.81 -20.50
CA ASN A 387 24.42 -4.75 -20.97
C ASN A 387 24.57 -6.08 -20.24
N LEU A 388 23.66 -6.36 -19.30
CA LEU A 388 23.55 -7.67 -18.64
C LEU A 388 23.21 -8.76 -19.68
N LEU A 389 24.15 -9.67 -19.93
CA LEU A 389 24.01 -10.80 -20.86
C LEU A 389 23.45 -12.05 -20.19
N ARG A 390 23.67 -12.22 -18.88
CA ARG A 390 23.18 -13.36 -18.09
C ARG A 390 23.11 -13.02 -16.60
N SER A 391 22.11 -13.59 -15.94
CA SER A 391 22.02 -13.77 -14.50
C SER A 391 21.85 -15.26 -14.23
N GLU A 392 22.58 -15.82 -13.25
CA GLU A 392 22.54 -17.23 -12.86
C GLU A 392 22.28 -17.34 -11.36
N TYR A 393 21.30 -18.12 -10.92
CA TYR A 393 20.98 -18.29 -9.49
C TYR A 393 21.81 -19.43 -8.90
N VAL A 394 22.48 -19.18 -7.76
CA VAL A 394 23.43 -20.14 -7.17
C VAL A 394 22.99 -20.68 -5.81
N GLY A 395 21.71 -20.57 -5.45
CA GLY A 395 21.13 -21.11 -4.21
C GLY A 395 21.16 -22.64 -4.03
N ASP A 396 21.79 -23.38 -4.95
CA ASP A 396 22.16 -24.81 -4.76
C ASP A 396 23.64 -25.01 -4.39
N LYS A 397 24.40 -23.91 -4.25
CA LYS A 397 25.82 -23.84 -3.84
C LYS A 397 25.99 -23.20 -2.46
N THR A 398 24.92 -22.60 -1.94
CA THR A 398 24.83 -21.97 -0.62
C THR A 398 24.37 -22.99 0.45
N PRO A 399 24.76 -22.83 1.72
CA PRO A 399 25.74 -21.87 2.21
C PRO A 399 27.18 -22.25 1.75
N LEU A 400 27.96 -21.27 1.31
CA LEU A 400 29.31 -21.48 0.80
C LEU A 400 30.34 -21.35 1.95
N ALA A 401 30.74 -22.51 2.48
CA ALA A 401 31.70 -22.61 3.57
C ALA A 401 33.03 -21.88 3.30
N ALA A 402 33.68 -21.40 4.37
CA ALA A 402 34.97 -20.72 4.33
C ALA A 402 36.06 -21.51 3.59
N ALA A 403 36.83 -20.84 2.74
CA ALA A 403 37.79 -21.43 1.78
C ALA A 403 37.18 -22.44 0.79
N GLY A 404 35.86 -22.42 0.60
CA GLY A 404 35.13 -23.19 -0.42
C GLY A 404 35.02 -22.44 -1.75
N ASP A 405 34.88 -23.20 -2.83
CA ASP A 405 34.68 -22.68 -4.19
C ASP A 405 33.52 -23.39 -4.91
N TYR A 406 32.91 -22.69 -5.86
CA TYR A 406 32.12 -23.31 -6.92
C TYR A 406 32.52 -22.73 -8.27
N THR A 407 32.35 -23.54 -9.33
CA THR A 407 32.66 -23.15 -10.71
C THR A 407 31.43 -23.35 -11.56
N GLU A 408 30.94 -22.27 -12.16
CA GLU A 408 29.83 -22.32 -13.12
C GLU A 408 30.33 -22.22 -14.57
N THR A 409 29.55 -22.80 -15.48
CA THR A 409 29.83 -22.80 -16.92
C THR A 409 28.57 -22.47 -17.69
N ALA A 410 28.56 -21.36 -18.41
CA ALA A 410 27.39 -20.89 -19.13
C ALA A 410 27.70 -20.62 -20.61
N THR A 411 26.63 -20.36 -21.37
CA THR A 411 26.71 -19.75 -22.70
C THR A 411 26.02 -18.40 -22.69
N ILE A 412 26.69 -17.41 -23.26
CA ILE A 412 26.21 -16.04 -23.49
C ILE A 412 26.26 -15.76 -25.00
N THR A 413 25.39 -14.88 -25.48
CA THR A 413 25.43 -14.42 -26.87
C THR A 413 25.91 -12.98 -26.91
N ILE A 414 26.98 -12.73 -27.66
CA ILE A 414 27.49 -11.38 -27.91
C ILE A 414 26.42 -10.60 -28.70
N PRO A 415 26.15 -9.32 -28.37
CA PRO A 415 25.23 -8.48 -29.15
C PRO A 415 25.51 -8.50 -30.65
N SER A 416 24.46 -8.41 -31.47
CA SER A 416 24.60 -8.39 -32.94
C SER A 416 25.19 -7.07 -33.46
N THR A 417 25.14 -6.01 -32.65
CA THR A 417 25.70 -4.68 -32.92
C THR A 417 26.55 -4.22 -31.73
N TRP A 418 27.65 -3.50 -32.00
CA TRP A 418 28.50 -2.90 -30.96
C TRP A 418 29.23 -1.67 -31.51
N GLN A 419 29.58 -0.71 -30.64
CA GLN A 419 30.36 0.46 -31.05
C GLN A 419 31.86 0.21 -30.85
N GLY A 420 32.56 -0.02 -31.97
CA GLY A 420 33.99 -0.28 -31.98
C GLY A 420 34.36 -1.77 -31.87
N GLN A 421 35.63 -2.06 -31.60
CA GLN A 421 36.19 -3.42 -31.64
C GLN A 421 36.62 -3.95 -30.26
N ASN A 422 36.52 -3.14 -29.21
CA ASN A 422 36.89 -3.54 -27.85
C ASN A 422 35.63 -3.57 -26.98
N ALA A 423 35.56 -4.57 -26.10
CA ALA A 423 34.61 -4.65 -25.00
C ALA A 423 35.26 -5.42 -23.84
N PHE A 424 34.57 -5.49 -22.71
CA PHE A 424 34.91 -6.39 -21.61
C PHE A 424 33.68 -7.23 -21.26
N LEU A 425 33.90 -8.50 -20.95
CA LEU A 425 32.92 -9.34 -20.29
C LEU A 425 33.19 -9.27 -18.79
N ILE A 426 32.28 -8.67 -18.03
CA ILE A 426 32.44 -8.48 -16.59
C ILE A 426 31.59 -9.52 -15.86
N PHE A 427 32.23 -10.28 -14.97
CA PHE A 427 31.61 -11.28 -14.12
C PHE A 427 31.53 -10.70 -12.70
N LYS A 428 30.36 -10.68 -12.08
CA LYS A 428 30.17 -10.28 -10.67
C LYS A 428 29.47 -11.40 -9.90
N ALA A 429 30.11 -11.89 -8.84
CA ALA A 429 29.48 -12.68 -7.80
C ALA A 429 28.65 -11.76 -6.90
N ASP A 430 27.54 -12.30 -6.40
CA ASP A 430 26.45 -11.55 -5.78
C ASP A 430 26.13 -10.23 -6.51
N GLY A 431 25.60 -10.35 -7.72
CA GLY A 431 25.14 -9.21 -8.51
C GLY A 431 24.02 -8.39 -7.87
N SER A 432 23.40 -8.88 -6.79
CA SER A 432 22.28 -8.23 -6.10
C SER A 432 22.70 -7.46 -4.84
N GLY A 433 23.78 -7.86 -4.16
CA GLY A 433 24.10 -7.38 -2.81
C GLY A 433 23.16 -7.98 -1.76
N ASN A 434 23.07 -9.30 -1.73
CA ASN A 434 22.32 -10.12 -0.78
C ASN A 434 23.19 -10.69 0.36
N GLN A 435 24.52 -10.68 0.22
CA GLN A 435 25.47 -11.37 1.06
C GLN A 435 26.70 -10.49 1.37
N GLY A 436 26.54 -9.49 2.24
CA GLY A 436 27.64 -8.57 2.61
C GLY A 436 28.97 -9.26 2.91
N GLU A 437 30.04 -8.74 2.29
CA GLU A 437 31.36 -9.36 2.22
C GLU A 437 32.44 -8.57 2.98
N THR A 438 33.68 -9.12 3.07
CA THR A 438 34.82 -8.32 3.57
C THR A 438 35.34 -7.30 2.57
N ASP A 439 35.26 -7.57 1.27
CA ASP A 439 35.74 -6.67 0.21
C ASP A 439 34.87 -6.81 -1.08
N GLU A 440 33.80 -6.01 -1.11
CA GLU A 440 32.88 -5.81 -2.24
C GLU A 440 33.54 -5.41 -3.58
N THR A 441 34.86 -5.20 -3.62
CA THR A 441 35.58 -4.87 -4.85
C THR A 441 36.28 -6.08 -5.48
N ASN A 442 36.34 -7.23 -4.80
CA ASN A 442 36.98 -8.45 -5.30
C ASN A 442 36.00 -9.51 -5.84
N ASN A 443 34.70 -9.37 -5.56
CA ASN A 443 33.62 -10.20 -6.12
C ASN A 443 33.38 -9.96 -7.64
N VAL A 444 34.11 -9.02 -8.26
CA VAL A 444 33.96 -8.61 -9.66
C VAL A 444 35.27 -8.70 -10.45
N VAL A 445 35.21 -9.21 -11.69
CA VAL A 445 36.38 -9.29 -12.59
C VAL A 445 36.01 -9.14 -14.07
N ALA A 446 36.85 -8.41 -14.81
CA ALA A 446 36.62 -8.07 -16.22
C ALA A 446 37.59 -8.79 -17.18
N ALA A 447 37.05 -9.57 -18.12
CA ALA A 447 37.79 -10.22 -19.19
C ALA A 447 37.70 -9.40 -20.49
N ALA A 448 38.80 -8.79 -20.93
CA ALA A 448 38.85 -8.02 -22.18
C ALA A 448 38.62 -8.91 -23.41
N ILE A 449 37.73 -8.49 -24.30
CA ILE A 449 37.36 -9.21 -25.54
C ILE A 449 37.43 -8.28 -26.76
N THR A 450 38.03 -8.77 -27.85
CA THR A 450 38.01 -8.07 -29.13
C THR A 450 36.83 -8.55 -29.98
N LEU A 451 35.90 -7.66 -30.30
CA LEU A 451 34.74 -7.96 -31.12
C LEU A 451 35.05 -7.74 -32.60
N THR A 452 34.58 -8.67 -33.44
CA THR A 452 34.82 -8.67 -34.89
C THR A 452 33.51 -8.75 -35.66
N ALA A 453 33.41 -7.99 -36.74
CA ALA A 453 32.19 -7.83 -37.54
C ALA A 453 32.38 -8.35 -38.98
N PRO A 454 31.29 -8.72 -39.69
CA PRO A 454 31.28 -8.89 -41.14
C PRO A 454 31.45 -7.54 -41.87
N ASP A 455 31.35 -7.56 -43.20
CA ASP A 455 31.16 -6.37 -44.04
C ASP A 455 30.42 -6.79 -45.32
N LEU A 456 29.12 -6.46 -45.41
CA LEU A 456 28.13 -6.91 -46.37
C LEU A 456 28.05 -5.91 -47.53
N GLN A 457 28.83 -6.16 -48.58
CA GLN A 457 28.83 -5.30 -49.76
C GLN A 457 27.78 -5.72 -50.79
N VAL A 458 26.93 -4.78 -51.23
CA VAL A 458 26.11 -4.98 -52.45
C VAL A 458 27.05 -4.95 -53.67
N GLU A 459 27.49 -6.11 -54.16
CA GLU A 459 28.43 -6.18 -55.28
C GLU A 459 27.79 -5.64 -56.57
N ARG A 460 26.52 -5.99 -56.83
CA ARG A 460 25.86 -5.71 -58.11
C ARG A 460 24.33 -5.75 -58.01
N VAL A 461 23.67 -4.77 -58.64
CA VAL A 461 22.22 -4.74 -58.93
C VAL A 461 21.99 -4.87 -60.45
N THR A 462 20.86 -5.44 -60.87
CA THR A 462 20.48 -5.63 -62.29
C THR A 462 18.95 -5.55 -62.44
N VAL A 463 18.50 -4.67 -63.34
CA VAL A 463 17.10 -4.28 -63.55
C VAL A 463 16.77 -4.08 -65.05
N PRO A 464 15.50 -4.01 -65.45
CA PRO A 464 15.10 -3.65 -66.82
C PRO A 464 15.51 -2.23 -67.20
N THR A 465 15.75 -1.98 -68.49
CA THR A 465 16.03 -0.63 -69.02
C THR A 465 14.78 0.23 -69.22
N THR A 466 13.60 -0.38 -69.22
CA THR A 466 12.31 0.24 -69.51
C THR A 466 11.20 -0.43 -68.70
N ALA A 467 10.24 0.35 -68.20
CA ALA A 467 9.03 -0.14 -67.56
C ALA A 467 7.87 0.86 -67.77
N VAL A 468 6.65 0.45 -67.40
CA VAL A 468 5.51 1.35 -67.21
C VAL A 468 5.39 1.69 -65.72
N SER A 469 4.86 2.87 -65.37
CA SER A 469 4.52 3.20 -63.99
C SER A 469 3.56 2.15 -63.43
N SER A 470 3.70 1.81 -62.15
CA SER A 470 2.83 0.84 -61.48
C SER A 470 2.96 -0.61 -62.02
N GLN A 471 3.94 -0.89 -62.90
CA GLN A 471 4.25 -2.22 -63.41
C GLN A 471 5.09 -3.04 -62.42
N GLN A 472 4.88 -4.36 -62.39
CA GLN A 472 5.79 -5.28 -61.69
C GLN A 472 7.06 -5.56 -62.51
N ILE A 473 8.22 -5.18 -61.97
CA ILE A 473 9.54 -5.39 -62.56
C ILE A 473 10.34 -6.45 -61.79
N GLN A 474 11.26 -7.13 -62.47
CA GLN A 474 12.18 -8.08 -61.84
C GLN A 474 13.49 -7.38 -61.49
N VAL A 475 13.79 -7.25 -60.19
CA VAL A 475 15.05 -6.75 -59.66
C VAL A 475 15.88 -7.92 -59.18
N SER A 476 17.18 -7.93 -59.50
CA SER A 476 18.11 -8.97 -59.04
C SER A 476 19.42 -8.37 -58.57
N TRP A 477 19.98 -8.92 -57.49
CA TRP A 477 21.19 -8.40 -56.87
C TRP A 477 22.06 -9.51 -56.26
N LYS A 478 23.29 -9.14 -55.92
CA LYS A 478 24.25 -9.96 -55.16
C LYS A 478 24.81 -9.12 -54.02
N VAL A 479 24.83 -9.70 -52.83
CA VAL A 479 25.57 -9.20 -51.66
C VAL A 479 26.67 -10.22 -51.33
N VAL A 480 27.85 -9.73 -50.94
CA VAL A 480 29.03 -10.53 -50.59
C VAL A 480 29.55 -10.06 -49.23
N ASN A 481 30.01 -10.99 -48.39
CA ASN A 481 30.69 -10.63 -47.15
C ASN A 481 32.20 -10.42 -47.44
N THR A 482 32.62 -9.18 -47.65
CA THR A 482 34.02 -8.78 -47.83
C THR A 482 34.78 -8.62 -46.50
N GLY A 483 34.08 -8.69 -45.36
CA GLY A 483 34.66 -8.78 -44.03
C GLY A 483 35.36 -10.10 -43.75
N ASN A 484 36.19 -10.14 -42.69
CA ASN A 484 36.93 -11.35 -42.28
C ASN A 484 36.13 -12.25 -41.30
N SER A 485 34.99 -11.77 -40.81
CA SER A 485 34.12 -12.48 -39.85
C SER A 485 32.86 -12.94 -40.56
N ALA A 486 32.21 -14.01 -40.09
CA ALA A 486 30.89 -14.38 -40.62
C ALA A 486 29.81 -13.41 -40.12
N ALA A 487 28.78 -13.14 -40.92
CA ALA A 487 27.55 -12.55 -40.41
C ALA A 487 26.75 -13.65 -39.70
N LEU A 488 26.44 -13.47 -38.41
CA LEU A 488 25.79 -14.47 -37.56
C LEU A 488 24.34 -14.13 -37.19
N SER A 489 23.92 -12.89 -37.43
CA SER A 489 22.59 -12.36 -37.12
C SER A 489 21.78 -12.17 -38.42
N PRO A 490 20.44 -12.27 -38.39
CA PRO A 490 19.62 -12.04 -39.58
C PRO A 490 19.40 -10.54 -39.86
N TRP A 491 19.65 -10.13 -41.11
CA TRP A 491 19.39 -8.78 -41.63
C TRP A 491 18.26 -8.76 -42.68
N SER A 492 17.99 -7.57 -43.21
CA SER A 492 17.00 -7.33 -44.27
C SER A 492 17.55 -6.47 -45.40
N ASP A 493 17.33 -6.88 -46.65
CA ASP A 493 17.65 -6.11 -47.85
C ASP A 493 16.46 -5.23 -48.25
N ALA A 494 16.68 -3.96 -48.62
CA ALA A 494 15.63 -3.06 -49.12
C ALA A 494 15.85 -2.67 -50.58
N ILE A 495 14.77 -2.39 -51.30
CA ILE A 495 14.78 -1.90 -52.69
C ILE A 495 14.11 -0.54 -52.75
N TYR A 496 14.79 0.43 -53.37
CA TYR A 496 14.39 1.82 -53.48
C TYR A 496 14.28 2.28 -54.94
N LEU A 497 13.36 3.20 -55.22
CA LEU A 497 13.30 3.99 -56.45
C LEU A 497 13.90 5.38 -56.16
N SER A 498 14.90 5.78 -56.95
CA SER A 498 15.54 7.09 -56.89
C SER A 498 15.48 7.84 -58.22
N SER A 499 15.64 9.16 -58.18
CA SER A 499 15.87 9.99 -59.37
C SER A 499 17.32 10.01 -59.85
N ASP A 500 18.30 9.60 -59.03
CA ASP A 500 19.71 9.47 -59.42
C ASP A 500 20.38 8.20 -58.85
N ASP A 501 21.71 8.12 -58.84
CA ASP A 501 22.46 6.91 -58.48
C ASP A 501 23.03 6.89 -57.05
N GLN A 502 22.68 7.88 -56.21
CA GLN A 502 23.02 7.94 -54.79
C GLN A 502 21.83 7.53 -53.91
N PHE A 503 22.11 6.92 -52.75
CA PHE A 503 21.06 6.61 -51.76
C PHE A 503 20.87 7.76 -50.78
N ASP A 504 19.63 8.24 -50.65
CA ASP A 504 19.19 9.14 -49.59
C ASP A 504 17.77 8.75 -49.13
N SER A 505 17.70 8.08 -47.98
CA SER A 505 16.45 7.58 -47.37
C SER A 505 15.44 8.65 -46.99
N SER A 506 15.77 9.95 -47.13
CA SER A 506 14.83 11.06 -46.95
C SER A 506 14.10 11.51 -48.22
N VAL A 507 14.56 11.07 -49.41
CA VAL A 507 13.96 11.40 -50.72
C VAL A 507 13.69 10.18 -51.61
N ASP A 508 14.42 9.08 -51.44
CA ASP A 508 14.22 7.85 -52.20
C ASP A 508 12.98 7.08 -51.70
N THR A 509 12.21 6.55 -52.65
CA THR A 509 10.97 5.82 -52.31
C THR A 509 11.26 4.34 -52.10
N ARG A 510 11.18 3.84 -50.86
CA ARG A 510 11.29 2.39 -50.60
C ARG A 510 10.12 1.66 -51.26
N ILE A 511 10.44 0.72 -52.14
CA ILE A 511 9.48 -0.09 -52.88
C ILE A 511 9.08 -1.33 -52.06
N ASP A 512 10.08 -2.04 -51.52
CA ASP A 512 9.89 -3.32 -50.82
C ASP A 512 11.13 -3.65 -49.96
N TYR A 513 11.02 -4.63 -49.07
CA TYR A 513 12.15 -5.17 -48.30
C TYR A 513 12.01 -6.67 -48.01
N PHE A 514 13.14 -7.37 -47.85
CA PHE A 514 13.20 -8.83 -47.79
C PHE A 514 14.20 -9.28 -46.74
N SER A 515 13.79 -10.14 -45.82
CA SER A 515 14.74 -10.76 -44.89
C SER A 515 15.73 -11.66 -45.64
N ALA A 516 16.99 -11.59 -45.21
CA ALA A 516 18.08 -12.45 -45.62
C ALA A 516 18.37 -13.57 -44.59
N SER A 517 17.45 -13.86 -43.66
CA SER A 517 17.62 -14.86 -42.59
C SER A 517 18.11 -16.23 -43.07
N ASP A 518 17.66 -16.68 -44.24
CA ASP A 518 18.04 -17.96 -44.84
C ASP A 518 19.49 -17.98 -45.37
N CYS A 519 20.18 -16.84 -45.36
CA CYS A 519 21.59 -16.69 -45.73
C CYS A 519 22.52 -16.66 -44.50
N VAL A 520 21.99 -16.81 -43.28
CA VAL A 520 22.76 -16.83 -42.04
C VAL A 520 23.23 -18.27 -41.71
N PRO A 521 24.51 -18.48 -41.34
CA PRO A 521 25.59 -17.51 -41.30
C PRO A 521 26.24 -17.30 -42.68
N LEU A 522 26.50 -16.04 -43.05
CA LEU A 522 27.22 -15.73 -44.29
C LEU A 522 28.72 -15.59 -44.00
N THR A 523 29.50 -16.61 -44.36
CA THR A 523 30.95 -16.65 -44.15
C THR A 523 31.71 -15.61 -44.98
N SER A 524 32.93 -15.26 -44.53
CA SER A 524 33.87 -14.40 -45.26
C SER A 524 34.13 -14.92 -46.68
N ASP A 525 34.24 -14.01 -47.65
CA ASP A 525 34.31 -14.26 -49.11
C ASP A 525 33.07 -14.93 -49.76
N ASP A 526 32.09 -15.44 -48.98
CA ASP A 526 30.86 -16.00 -49.51
C ASP A 526 29.81 -14.93 -49.86
N PHE A 527 28.84 -15.32 -50.69
CA PHE A 527 27.82 -14.43 -51.23
C PHE A 527 26.48 -15.14 -51.44
N TYR A 528 25.39 -14.38 -51.42
CA TYR A 528 24.08 -14.81 -51.91
C TYR A 528 23.65 -13.98 -53.11
N SER A 529 22.57 -14.38 -53.78
CA SER A 529 22.00 -13.60 -54.88
C SER A 529 20.50 -13.75 -54.91
N SER A 530 19.81 -12.62 -54.82
CA SER A 530 18.35 -12.54 -54.75
C SER A 530 17.77 -12.06 -56.08
N ILE A 531 16.54 -12.49 -56.33
CA ILE A 531 15.66 -11.96 -57.37
C ILE A 531 14.27 -11.81 -56.78
N ARG A 532 13.61 -10.68 -57.07
CA ARG A 532 12.26 -10.34 -56.60
C ARG A 532 11.49 -9.59 -57.68
N GLY A 533 10.18 -9.83 -57.74
CA GLY A 533 9.26 -9.08 -58.59
C GLY A 533 8.59 -7.98 -57.78
N VAL A 534 9.07 -6.74 -57.87
CA VAL A 534 8.51 -5.59 -57.13
C VAL A 534 7.66 -4.72 -58.06
N ARG A 535 6.55 -4.17 -57.56
CA ARG A 535 5.74 -3.20 -58.31
C ARG A 535 6.36 -1.81 -58.17
N LEU A 536 6.62 -1.12 -59.28
CA LEU A 536 7.01 0.29 -59.22
C LEU A 536 5.88 1.12 -58.57
N PRO A 537 6.18 2.19 -57.82
CA PRO A 537 5.15 3.14 -57.40
C PRO A 537 4.52 3.87 -58.59
N ALA A 538 3.37 4.52 -58.34
CA ALA A 538 2.77 5.49 -59.26
C ALA A 538 3.70 6.72 -59.38
N VAL A 539 4.23 6.96 -60.58
CA VAL A 539 5.23 8.01 -60.87
C VAL A 539 5.07 8.51 -62.30
N ALA A 540 5.36 9.79 -62.52
CA ALA A 540 5.36 10.41 -63.83
C ALA A 540 6.41 9.78 -64.77
N ALA A 541 6.21 9.92 -66.09
CA ALA A 541 7.17 9.42 -67.07
C ALA A 541 8.54 10.12 -66.96
N GLY A 542 9.62 9.33 -66.92
CA GLY A 542 10.96 9.84 -66.63
C GLY A 542 12.05 8.78 -66.67
N THR A 543 13.25 9.15 -66.23
CA THR A 543 14.36 8.21 -66.00
C THR A 543 14.62 8.14 -64.50
N TYR A 544 14.66 6.92 -63.98
CA TYR A 544 14.87 6.62 -62.57
C TYR A 544 16.00 5.60 -62.41
N HIS A 545 16.41 5.35 -61.17
CA HIS A 545 17.29 4.25 -60.78
C HIS A 545 16.61 3.37 -59.74
N ILE A 546 16.99 2.10 -59.71
CA ILE A 546 16.65 1.18 -58.63
C ILE A 546 17.89 0.99 -57.78
N ILE A 547 17.80 1.31 -56.49
CA ILE A 547 18.87 1.12 -55.52
C ILE A 547 18.52 -0.10 -54.66
N VAL A 548 19.51 -0.91 -54.32
CA VAL A 548 19.39 -1.95 -53.29
C VAL A 548 20.30 -1.60 -52.13
N VAL A 549 19.78 -1.73 -50.92
CA VAL A 549 20.49 -1.59 -49.64
C VAL A 549 20.50 -2.95 -48.95
N THR A 550 21.63 -3.37 -48.40
CA THR A 550 21.72 -4.54 -47.50
C THR A 550 21.82 -4.07 -46.05
N ASP A 551 21.24 -4.88 -45.15
CA ASP A 551 20.97 -4.54 -43.76
C ASP A 551 20.41 -3.11 -43.53
N GLU A 552 19.30 -2.82 -44.21
CA GLU A 552 18.53 -1.58 -44.11
C GLU A 552 18.24 -1.11 -42.66
N PHE A 553 18.24 -2.02 -41.70
CA PHE A 553 17.89 -1.75 -40.31
C PHE A 553 19.06 -1.87 -39.32
N ASN A 554 20.30 -2.10 -39.79
CA ASN A 554 21.50 -2.27 -38.95
C ASN A 554 21.32 -3.40 -37.90
N GLN A 555 20.75 -4.54 -38.32
CA GLN A 555 20.45 -5.70 -37.48
C GLN A 555 21.69 -6.53 -37.12
N GLN A 556 22.69 -6.52 -38.00
CA GLN A 556 23.98 -7.18 -37.92
C GLN A 556 25.04 -6.09 -38.08
N GLY A 557 25.65 -5.64 -36.98
CA GLY A 557 26.66 -4.58 -37.02
C GLY A 557 27.89 -4.97 -37.82
N GLU A 558 28.44 -4.00 -38.54
CA GLU A 558 29.39 -4.23 -39.63
C GLU A 558 30.75 -3.53 -39.40
N SER A 559 31.73 -3.85 -40.25
CA SER A 559 33.05 -3.19 -40.23
C SER A 559 33.18 -2.02 -41.22
N ASP A 560 32.23 -1.86 -42.15
CA ASP A 560 32.08 -0.67 -43.01
C ASP A 560 30.63 -0.46 -43.49
N GLU A 561 29.77 0.05 -42.60
CA GLU A 561 28.36 0.44 -42.87
C GLU A 561 28.18 1.39 -44.08
N THR A 562 29.27 1.96 -44.64
CA THR A 562 29.19 2.96 -45.73
C THR A 562 29.06 2.36 -47.13
N ASN A 563 29.25 1.05 -47.29
CA ASN A 563 29.23 0.39 -48.61
C ASN A 563 27.99 -0.50 -48.87
N ASN A 564 27.04 -0.48 -47.93
CA ASN A 564 25.80 -1.27 -47.90
C ASN A 564 24.79 -1.00 -49.03
N PHE A 565 25.01 -0.03 -49.94
CA PHE A 565 24.04 0.29 -50.99
C PHE A 565 24.62 0.31 -52.41
N LYS A 566 23.76 0.09 -53.42
CA LYS A 566 24.14 0.24 -54.83
C LYS A 566 22.99 0.51 -55.78
N ALA A 567 23.17 1.47 -56.67
CA ALA A 567 22.30 1.68 -57.81
C ALA A 567 22.49 0.62 -58.91
N GLY A 568 21.38 0.23 -59.54
CA GLY A 568 21.35 -0.43 -60.83
C GLY A 568 21.55 0.54 -62.00
N GLY A 569 21.49 0.00 -63.22
CA GLY A 569 21.41 0.84 -64.42
C GLY A 569 20.09 1.64 -64.48
N PRO A 570 20.06 2.78 -65.18
CA PRO A 570 18.88 3.62 -65.27
C PRO A 570 17.73 2.90 -66.00
N ILE A 571 16.51 3.10 -65.49
CA ILE A 571 15.25 2.59 -66.03
C ILE A 571 14.41 3.76 -66.56
N THR A 572 13.92 3.66 -67.80
CA THR A 572 12.98 4.64 -68.35
C THR A 572 11.55 4.20 -68.05
N VAL A 573 10.78 5.04 -67.36
CA VAL A 573 9.39 4.78 -66.98
C VAL A 573 8.44 5.57 -67.91
N SER A 574 7.40 4.92 -68.41
CA SER A 574 6.30 5.54 -69.19
C SER A 574 4.94 5.39 -68.48
N VAL A 575 3.93 6.15 -68.89
CA VAL A 575 2.60 6.20 -68.25
C VAL A 575 1.44 6.04 -69.27
N PRO A 576 0.31 5.43 -68.90
CA PRO A 576 -0.96 5.49 -69.63
C PRO A 576 -1.66 6.87 -69.47
N ASP A 577 -2.92 6.90 -69.89
CA ASP A 577 -3.84 8.06 -69.87
C ASP A 577 -5.28 7.51 -69.76
N LEU A 578 -5.97 7.67 -68.63
CA LEU A 578 -7.33 7.19 -68.41
C LEU A 578 -8.37 8.33 -68.57
N GLU A 579 -9.50 8.03 -69.20
CA GLU A 579 -10.58 8.98 -69.45
C GLU A 579 -11.94 8.37 -69.09
N VAL A 580 -12.71 9.05 -68.24
CA VAL A 580 -14.13 8.69 -68.00
C VAL A 580 -14.98 9.31 -69.12
N THR A 581 -15.48 8.46 -70.02
CA THR A 581 -16.11 8.90 -71.28
C THR A 581 -17.64 8.94 -71.25
N ALA A 582 -18.27 8.26 -70.29
CA ALA A 582 -19.72 8.31 -70.08
C ALA A 582 -20.10 7.96 -68.62
N VAL A 583 -21.16 8.57 -68.10
CA VAL A 583 -21.82 8.23 -66.83
C VAL A 583 -23.34 8.36 -67.01
N ILE A 584 -24.10 7.38 -66.54
CA ILE A 584 -25.56 7.25 -66.69
C ILE A 584 -26.18 6.90 -65.33
N ALA A 585 -27.26 7.59 -64.96
CA ALA A 585 -28.03 7.41 -63.73
C ALA A 585 -29.54 7.67 -63.97
N PRO A 586 -30.45 7.36 -63.03
CA PRO A 586 -31.90 7.58 -63.19
C PRO A 586 -32.33 9.06 -63.14
N GLU A 587 -33.54 9.37 -63.63
CA GLU A 587 -34.09 10.74 -63.63
C GLU A 587 -34.56 11.22 -62.24
N SER A 588 -34.90 10.31 -61.33
CA SER A 588 -35.25 10.59 -59.93
C SER A 588 -34.84 9.45 -58.98
N ALA A 589 -34.79 9.76 -57.68
CA ALA A 589 -34.55 8.82 -56.58
C ALA A 589 -35.04 9.39 -55.24
N SER A 590 -35.26 8.54 -54.23
CA SER A 590 -35.47 8.95 -52.83
C SER A 590 -34.20 8.80 -51.97
N PRO A 591 -34.05 9.54 -50.86
CA PRO A 591 -33.02 9.26 -49.86
C PRO A 591 -33.04 7.80 -49.39
N SER A 592 -31.86 7.19 -49.25
CA SER A 592 -31.66 5.77 -48.93
C SER A 592 -32.26 4.76 -49.93
N GLU A 593 -32.70 5.20 -51.11
CA GLU A 593 -33.02 4.29 -52.22
C GLU A 593 -31.74 3.70 -52.82
N SER A 594 -31.82 2.47 -53.34
CA SER A 594 -30.72 1.85 -54.10
C SER A 594 -30.97 1.98 -55.60
N ILE A 595 -30.11 2.74 -56.29
CA ILE A 595 -30.22 3.11 -57.70
C ILE A 595 -29.08 2.54 -58.54
N GLU A 596 -29.36 2.20 -59.80
CA GLU A 596 -28.38 1.70 -60.76
C GLU A 596 -27.64 2.85 -61.47
N ILE A 597 -26.32 2.89 -61.37
CA ILE A 597 -25.41 3.78 -62.10
C ILE A 597 -24.55 2.94 -63.06
N SER A 598 -24.23 3.47 -64.24
CA SER A 598 -23.31 2.84 -65.19
C SER A 598 -22.36 3.85 -65.84
N TRP A 599 -21.10 3.47 -66.05
CA TRP A 599 -20.07 4.36 -66.58
C TRP A 599 -19.04 3.62 -67.46
N THR A 600 -18.32 4.38 -68.29
CA THR A 600 -17.35 3.86 -69.28
C THR A 600 -16.00 4.56 -69.12
N VAL A 601 -14.94 3.79 -68.87
CA VAL A 601 -13.55 4.28 -68.77
C VAL A 601 -12.73 3.78 -69.96
N ARG A 602 -11.81 4.61 -70.44
CA ARG A 602 -10.98 4.41 -71.62
C ARG A 602 -9.51 4.61 -71.29
N ASN A 603 -8.61 3.74 -71.76
CA ASN A 603 -7.20 4.10 -71.89
C ASN A 603 -7.04 4.87 -73.21
N ASN A 604 -6.77 6.16 -73.13
CA ASN A 604 -6.63 7.09 -74.23
C ASN A 604 -5.17 7.18 -74.76
N SER A 605 -4.22 6.49 -74.12
CA SER A 605 -2.84 6.37 -74.63
C SER A 605 -2.77 5.66 -75.99
N ASP A 606 -1.94 6.18 -76.90
CA ASP A 606 -1.67 5.58 -78.21
C ASP A 606 -0.82 4.28 -78.11
N THR A 607 -0.06 4.08 -77.03
CA THR A 607 0.95 2.99 -76.94
C THR A 607 1.23 2.41 -75.55
N VAL A 608 0.71 2.98 -74.47
CA VAL A 608 1.02 2.52 -73.10
C VAL A 608 -0.20 1.85 -72.47
N GLU A 609 -0.09 0.55 -72.26
CA GLU A 609 -0.95 -0.31 -71.44
C GLU A 609 -0.96 0.18 -69.98
N ALA A 610 -2.10 0.07 -69.27
CA ALA A 610 -2.21 0.41 -67.84
C ALA A 610 -2.10 -0.86 -66.97
N PRO A 611 -0.96 -1.13 -66.29
CA PRO A 611 -0.70 -2.38 -65.57
C PRO A 611 -1.08 -2.39 -64.07
N ALA A 612 -1.59 -1.27 -63.53
CA ALA A 612 -2.13 -1.24 -62.17
C ALA A 612 -3.49 -1.95 -62.08
N ASP A 613 -3.85 -2.35 -60.87
CA ASP A 613 -5.21 -2.71 -60.49
C ASP A 613 -5.75 -1.56 -59.65
N TRP A 614 -6.88 -0.96 -60.05
CA TRP A 614 -7.37 0.29 -59.45
C TRP A 614 -8.84 0.25 -59.05
N TYR A 615 -9.30 1.37 -58.48
CA TYR A 615 -10.68 1.55 -58.06
C TYR A 615 -11.30 2.80 -58.69
N ASP A 616 -12.46 2.64 -59.31
CA ASP A 616 -13.28 3.77 -59.76
C ASP A 616 -14.12 4.27 -58.57
N TYR A 617 -14.08 5.57 -58.26
CA TYR A 617 -14.77 6.19 -57.13
C TYR A 617 -16.02 6.95 -57.58
N ILE A 618 -17.11 6.83 -56.83
CA ILE A 618 -18.42 7.41 -57.13
C ILE A 618 -18.76 8.45 -56.05
N TYR A 619 -19.11 9.66 -56.46
CA TYR A 619 -19.48 10.78 -55.59
C TYR A 619 -20.85 11.36 -55.99
N LEU A 620 -21.61 11.90 -55.04
CA LEU A 620 -22.85 12.63 -55.26
C LEU A 620 -22.64 14.12 -54.94
N SER A 621 -22.87 15.00 -55.93
CA SER A 621 -22.71 16.46 -55.82
C SER A 621 -24.03 17.20 -55.97
N ALA A 622 -24.14 18.33 -55.27
CA ALA A 622 -25.26 19.27 -55.38
C ALA A 622 -25.11 20.23 -56.58
N ASP A 623 -23.96 20.24 -57.27
CA ASP A 623 -23.77 21.06 -58.47
C ASP A 623 -22.98 20.35 -59.59
N THR A 624 -22.65 21.08 -60.65
CA THR A 624 -22.10 20.53 -61.90
C THR A 624 -20.57 20.42 -61.94
N ASN A 625 -19.87 20.83 -60.87
CA ASN A 625 -18.41 20.79 -60.74
C ASN A 625 -17.98 19.73 -59.72
N PHE A 626 -16.90 18.99 -59.99
CA PHE A 626 -16.37 18.02 -59.03
C PHE A 626 -15.56 18.73 -57.94
N ASN A 627 -15.79 18.37 -56.68
CA ASN A 627 -14.98 18.77 -55.55
C ASN A 627 -15.04 17.70 -54.44
N PRO A 628 -14.06 16.80 -54.32
CA PRO A 628 -14.07 15.72 -53.31
C PRO A 628 -13.99 16.23 -51.86
N GLY A 629 -13.80 17.54 -51.63
CA GLY A 629 -13.93 18.18 -50.32
C GLY A 629 -15.34 18.67 -49.96
N THR A 630 -16.31 18.60 -50.87
CA THR A 630 -17.73 18.95 -50.61
C THR A 630 -18.74 17.93 -51.15
N ASP A 631 -18.35 17.15 -52.16
CA ASP A 631 -19.19 16.10 -52.74
C ASP A 631 -19.18 14.85 -51.84
N VAL A 632 -20.32 14.17 -51.74
CA VAL A 632 -20.48 13.03 -50.85
C VAL A 632 -19.94 11.77 -51.53
N PHE A 633 -18.88 11.17 -51.00
CA PHE A 633 -18.42 9.85 -51.46
C PHE A 633 -19.51 8.79 -51.23
N VAL A 634 -19.86 8.05 -52.27
CA VAL A 634 -20.97 7.07 -52.28
C VAL A 634 -20.45 5.63 -52.27
N ALA A 635 -19.50 5.32 -53.13
CA ALA A 635 -18.99 3.96 -53.32
C ALA A 635 -17.66 3.94 -54.09
N SER A 636 -16.96 2.80 -54.03
CA SER A 636 -15.89 2.45 -54.97
C SER A 636 -16.15 1.10 -55.63
N GLU A 637 -15.67 0.95 -56.86
CA GLU A 637 -15.66 -0.29 -57.65
C GLU A 637 -14.21 -0.75 -57.85
N ASN A 638 -13.93 -2.04 -57.66
CA ASN A 638 -12.66 -2.64 -58.09
C ASN A 638 -12.79 -3.08 -59.57
N VAL A 639 -11.85 -2.66 -60.42
CA VAL A 639 -11.88 -2.96 -61.87
C VAL A 639 -10.85 -4.00 -62.34
N GLU A 640 -10.31 -4.84 -61.45
CA GLU A 640 -9.32 -5.91 -61.73
C GLU A 640 -9.72 -6.90 -62.84
N ALA A 641 -11.02 -6.99 -63.16
CA ALA A 641 -11.51 -7.81 -64.26
C ALA A 641 -11.23 -7.21 -65.65
N PHE A 642 -10.77 -5.96 -65.71
CA PHE A 642 -10.48 -5.19 -66.92
C PHE A 642 -9.01 -4.76 -67.03
N THR A 643 -8.17 -5.14 -66.05
CA THR A 643 -6.74 -4.82 -66.01
C THR A 643 -5.90 -6.03 -66.49
N PRO A 644 -4.73 -5.81 -67.12
CA PRO A 644 -4.23 -4.51 -67.58
C PRO A 644 -5.04 -3.96 -68.75
N LEU A 645 -5.26 -2.64 -68.79
CA LEU A 645 -6.06 -2.01 -69.86
C LEU A 645 -5.18 -1.61 -71.04
N ASP A 646 -5.32 -2.35 -72.15
CA ASP A 646 -4.62 -2.12 -73.41
C ASP A 646 -4.78 -0.68 -73.93
N ALA A 647 -3.72 -0.16 -74.56
CA ALA A 647 -3.68 1.18 -75.15
C ALA A 647 -4.79 1.36 -76.20
N GLY A 648 -5.73 2.27 -75.94
CA GLY A 648 -6.86 2.55 -76.82
C GLY A 648 -8.12 1.70 -76.59
N GLU A 649 -8.14 0.77 -75.63
CA GLU A 649 -9.32 -0.02 -75.26
C GLU A 649 -10.16 0.67 -74.16
N SER A 650 -11.31 0.09 -73.81
CA SER A 650 -12.27 0.69 -72.86
C SER A 650 -13.17 -0.37 -72.21
N TYR A 651 -13.54 -0.17 -70.93
CA TYR A 651 -14.50 -1.02 -70.22
C TYR A 651 -15.77 -0.25 -69.83
N THR A 652 -16.78 -0.95 -69.31
CA THR A 652 -18.02 -0.35 -68.81
C THR A 652 -18.55 -1.15 -67.64
N VAL A 653 -18.86 -0.46 -66.54
CA VAL A 653 -19.42 -1.05 -65.31
C VAL A 653 -20.87 -0.62 -65.14
N THR A 654 -21.67 -1.45 -64.48
CA THR A 654 -23.00 -1.12 -63.97
C THR A 654 -23.08 -1.59 -62.52
N ARG A 655 -23.48 -0.71 -61.59
CA ARG A 655 -23.54 -1.01 -60.16
C ARG A 655 -24.73 -0.33 -59.48
N ASN A 656 -25.31 -1.00 -58.49
CA ASN A 656 -26.25 -0.37 -57.58
C ASN A 656 -25.50 0.37 -56.46
N VAL A 657 -25.87 1.63 -56.24
CA VAL A 657 -25.40 2.49 -55.15
C VAL A 657 -26.58 2.95 -54.30
N THR A 658 -26.36 3.31 -53.03
CA THR A 658 -27.43 3.83 -52.16
C THR A 658 -27.33 5.35 -52.11
N VAL A 659 -28.44 6.06 -52.31
CA VAL A 659 -28.48 7.52 -52.26
C VAL A 659 -28.31 7.99 -50.81
N PRO A 660 -27.28 8.81 -50.48
CA PRO A 660 -27.12 9.37 -49.15
C PRO A 660 -28.32 10.23 -48.71
N ASN A 661 -28.44 10.53 -47.41
CA ASN A 661 -29.45 11.45 -46.93
C ASN A 661 -29.11 12.89 -47.39
N VAL A 662 -29.91 13.45 -48.31
CA VAL A 662 -29.68 14.73 -48.98
C VAL A 662 -30.98 15.49 -49.21
N SER A 663 -30.89 16.83 -49.32
CA SER A 663 -32.06 17.71 -49.49
C SER A 663 -32.70 17.65 -50.88
N VAL A 664 -34.01 17.89 -50.94
CA VAL A 664 -34.82 17.94 -52.17
C VAL A 664 -34.23 18.88 -53.21
N GLY A 665 -34.09 18.41 -54.45
CA GLY A 665 -33.48 19.16 -55.54
C GLY A 665 -32.84 18.28 -56.61
N ASN A 666 -32.03 18.90 -57.47
CA ASN A 666 -31.28 18.22 -58.52
C ASN A 666 -29.86 17.92 -58.02
N TRP A 667 -29.44 16.67 -58.10
CA TRP A 667 -28.09 16.21 -57.75
C TRP A 667 -27.42 15.48 -58.94
N TYR A 668 -26.11 15.28 -58.87
CA TYR A 668 -25.31 14.68 -59.95
C TYR A 668 -24.39 13.60 -59.39
N LEU A 669 -24.32 12.43 -60.04
CA LEU A 669 -23.31 11.43 -59.72
C LEU A 669 -22.06 11.67 -60.57
N PHE A 670 -20.94 11.93 -59.91
CA PHE A 670 -19.61 11.91 -60.49
C PHE A 670 -19.01 10.51 -60.38
N VAL A 671 -18.27 10.09 -61.41
CA VAL A 671 -17.36 8.94 -61.35
C VAL A 671 -15.96 9.43 -61.68
N MET A 672 -15.00 9.01 -60.86
CA MET A 672 -13.57 9.21 -61.04
C MET A 672 -12.91 7.85 -61.29
N ALA A 673 -12.27 7.67 -62.45
CA ALA A 673 -11.37 6.55 -62.70
C ALA A 673 -10.10 6.71 -61.85
N ASP A 674 -9.55 5.58 -61.40
CA ASP A 674 -8.47 5.48 -60.41
C ASP A 674 -8.51 6.54 -59.29
N GLY A 675 -9.62 6.60 -58.55
CA GLY A 675 -9.72 7.46 -57.37
C GLY A 675 -8.72 7.14 -56.25
N SER A 676 -7.97 6.03 -56.37
CA SER A 676 -6.89 5.63 -55.47
C SER A 676 -5.52 6.18 -55.91
N HIS A 677 -5.34 6.62 -57.16
CA HIS A 677 -4.05 6.99 -57.76
C HIS A 677 -3.04 5.83 -57.73
N ASN A 678 -3.52 4.61 -57.96
CA ASN A 678 -2.72 3.37 -58.05
C ASN A 678 -1.89 3.28 -59.34
N GLN A 679 -2.31 3.97 -60.40
CA GLN A 679 -1.68 4.08 -61.70
C GLN A 679 -1.07 5.48 -61.84
N GLY A 680 0.21 5.56 -62.18
CA GLY A 680 0.82 6.83 -62.59
C GLY A 680 0.43 7.16 -64.03
N GLU A 681 -0.08 8.37 -64.29
CA GLU A 681 -0.73 8.77 -65.55
C GLU A 681 -0.01 9.94 -66.25
N SER A 682 -0.49 10.34 -67.45
CA SER A 682 0.02 11.52 -68.17
C SER A 682 -0.83 12.77 -68.03
N GLU A 683 -2.14 12.64 -67.83
CA GLU A 683 -3.08 13.73 -67.57
C GLU A 683 -4.10 13.23 -66.52
N GLU A 684 -4.34 14.00 -65.47
CA GLU A 684 -5.20 13.61 -64.33
C GLU A 684 -6.56 14.34 -64.33
N GLU A 685 -6.73 15.38 -65.16
CA GLU A 685 -7.94 16.20 -65.19
C GLU A 685 -9.09 15.57 -66.01
N ASN A 686 -8.81 14.55 -66.83
CA ASN A 686 -9.76 13.74 -67.58
C ASN A 686 -10.23 12.48 -66.85
N ASN A 687 -9.69 12.22 -65.66
CA ASN A 687 -10.03 11.05 -64.85
C ASN A 687 -11.43 11.11 -64.22
N PHE A 688 -12.27 12.13 -64.48
CA PHE A 688 -13.63 12.20 -63.92
C PHE A 688 -14.69 12.79 -64.87
N LEU A 689 -15.94 12.31 -64.72
CA LEU A 689 -17.13 12.80 -65.44
C LEU A 689 -18.38 12.68 -64.55
N ARG A 690 -19.45 13.43 -64.87
CA ARG A 690 -20.76 13.34 -64.19
C ARG A 690 -21.89 12.82 -65.07
N SER A 691 -22.94 12.31 -64.41
CA SER A 691 -24.25 12.01 -64.98
C SER A 691 -25.03 13.27 -65.42
N ASP A 692 -26.18 13.04 -66.07
CA ASP A 692 -27.29 13.99 -66.06
C ASP A 692 -27.89 14.15 -64.63
N ALA A 693 -28.81 15.10 -64.45
CA ALA A 693 -29.36 15.44 -63.14
C ALA A 693 -30.38 14.39 -62.63
N ILE A 694 -30.21 13.98 -61.37
CA ILE A 694 -31.12 13.12 -60.62
C ILE A 694 -32.01 14.01 -59.73
N THR A 695 -33.33 13.81 -59.78
CA THR A 695 -34.29 14.55 -58.95
C THR A 695 -34.51 13.82 -57.62
N ILE A 696 -34.20 14.44 -56.49
CA ILE A 696 -34.40 13.84 -55.16
C ILE A 696 -35.81 14.12 -54.63
N GLU A 697 -36.59 13.07 -54.41
CA GLU A 697 -37.96 13.07 -53.88
C GLU A 697 -37.94 12.60 -52.40
N ILE A 698 -38.64 13.28 -51.49
CA ILE A 698 -38.45 13.09 -50.03
C ILE A 698 -39.78 12.73 -49.32
N PRO A 699 -39.78 11.76 -48.37
CA PRO A 699 -40.94 11.43 -47.53
C PRO A 699 -41.26 12.47 -46.44
N ASP A 700 -42.34 12.27 -45.71
CA ASP A 700 -42.80 13.13 -44.60
C ASP A 700 -43.60 12.26 -43.60
N LEU A 701 -42.95 11.78 -42.54
CA LEU A 701 -43.56 10.88 -41.56
C LEU A 701 -44.42 11.63 -40.54
N THR A 702 -45.58 11.04 -40.23
CA THR A 702 -46.57 11.62 -39.31
C THR A 702 -47.20 10.54 -38.45
N VAL A 703 -47.16 10.69 -37.12
CA VAL A 703 -47.93 9.83 -36.20
C VAL A 703 -49.38 10.35 -36.19
N THR A 704 -50.31 9.53 -36.66
CA THR A 704 -51.70 9.95 -36.94
C THR A 704 -52.70 9.52 -35.86
N GLU A 705 -52.47 8.39 -35.19
CA GLU A 705 -53.24 7.90 -34.06
C GLU A 705 -52.28 7.27 -33.03
N ALA A 706 -52.55 7.41 -31.74
CA ALA A 706 -51.79 6.81 -30.64
C ALA A 706 -52.69 6.57 -29.42
N THR A 707 -52.50 5.45 -28.69
CA THR A 707 -53.33 5.01 -27.55
C THR A 707 -52.56 4.12 -26.56
N ALA A 708 -52.95 4.16 -25.28
CA ALA A 708 -52.44 3.35 -24.17
C ALA A 708 -53.53 3.18 -23.08
N PRO A 709 -53.35 2.34 -22.05
CA PRO A 709 -54.18 2.33 -20.84
C PRO A 709 -54.24 3.70 -20.16
N ALA A 710 -55.42 4.05 -19.62
CA ALA A 710 -55.62 5.31 -18.90
C ALA A 710 -55.04 5.33 -17.47
N GLU A 711 -54.77 4.15 -16.90
CA GLU A 711 -54.17 3.97 -15.58
C GLU A 711 -53.08 2.89 -15.64
N ALA A 712 -51.98 3.11 -14.91
CA ALA A 712 -50.87 2.17 -14.73
C ALA A 712 -50.17 2.42 -13.39
N SER A 713 -49.19 1.58 -13.02
CA SER A 713 -48.27 1.81 -11.89
C SER A 713 -46.84 2.00 -12.41
N VAL A 714 -45.94 2.58 -11.62
CA VAL A 714 -44.50 2.56 -11.92
C VAL A 714 -43.99 1.13 -12.15
N GLN A 715 -43.02 0.95 -13.04
CA GLN A 715 -42.40 -0.35 -13.38
C GLN A 715 -43.36 -1.39 -13.97
N GLN A 716 -44.64 -1.07 -14.16
CA GLN A 716 -45.60 -1.89 -14.90
C GLN A 716 -45.32 -1.85 -16.41
N ALA A 717 -45.44 -3.00 -17.08
CA ALA A 717 -45.50 -3.10 -18.53
C ALA A 717 -46.94 -2.88 -19.06
N ILE A 718 -47.10 -2.00 -20.05
CA ILE A 718 -48.37 -1.61 -20.66
C ILE A 718 -48.33 -1.72 -22.19
N ASP A 719 -49.47 -2.03 -22.83
CA ASP A 719 -49.59 -1.99 -24.30
C ASP A 719 -49.75 -0.54 -24.78
N VAL A 720 -48.85 -0.08 -25.65
CA VAL A 720 -48.99 1.18 -26.40
C VAL A 720 -49.18 0.86 -27.88
N THR A 721 -50.14 1.51 -28.53
CA THR A 721 -50.54 1.27 -29.93
C THR A 721 -50.56 2.58 -30.71
N TRP A 722 -49.91 2.63 -31.88
CA TRP A 722 -49.84 3.84 -32.71
C TRP A 722 -49.77 3.55 -34.22
N THR A 723 -50.07 4.58 -35.02
CA THR A 723 -50.15 4.56 -36.49
C THR A 723 -49.28 5.65 -37.10
N VAL A 724 -48.28 5.29 -37.91
CA VAL A 724 -47.41 6.22 -38.65
C VAL A 724 -47.74 6.20 -40.14
N LYS A 725 -47.75 7.35 -40.79
CA LYS A 725 -48.04 7.54 -42.21
C LYS A 725 -46.98 8.39 -42.90
N ASN A 726 -46.54 7.98 -44.09
CA ASN A 726 -45.79 8.84 -45.00
C ASN A 726 -46.74 9.74 -45.81
N SER A 727 -46.52 11.04 -45.79
CA SER A 727 -47.31 12.08 -46.46
C SER A 727 -46.53 12.85 -47.54
N GLY A 728 -45.24 12.54 -47.74
CA GLY A 728 -44.36 13.19 -48.70
C GLY A 728 -44.40 12.53 -50.07
N ASP A 729 -43.69 13.11 -51.04
CA ASP A 729 -43.65 12.59 -52.43
C ASP A 729 -42.70 11.39 -52.57
N GLY A 730 -41.62 11.34 -51.78
CA GLY A 730 -40.62 10.25 -51.78
C GLY A 730 -40.99 9.05 -50.88
N ALA A 731 -40.23 7.97 -51.02
CA ALA A 731 -40.34 6.79 -50.16
C ALA A 731 -39.40 6.88 -48.94
N ALA A 732 -39.88 6.44 -47.77
CA ALA A 732 -39.03 6.31 -46.58
C ALA A 732 -38.34 4.93 -46.60
N ASN A 733 -37.11 4.90 -47.13
CA ASN A 733 -36.33 3.67 -47.36
C ASN A 733 -35.38 3.32 -46.21
N ALA A 734 -34.99 4.29 -45.38
CA ALA A 734 -34.12 4.04 -44.22
C ALA A 734 -34.90 3.30 -43.13
N ARG A 735 -34.23 2.46 -42.35
CA ARG A 735 -34.79 1.88 -41.12
C ARG A 735 -34.66 2.90 -40.00
N TRP A 736 -35.77 3.33 -39.42
CA TRP A 736 -35.80 4.24 -38.28
C TRP A 736 -36.28 3.55 -36.99
N TYR A 737 -36.49 4.37 -35.95
CA TYR A 737 -37.01 3.96 -34.64
C TYR A 737 -38.11 4.92 -34.20
N ASP A 738 -39.28 4.37 -33.84
CA ASP A 738 -40.33 5.13 -33.17
C ASP A 738 -40.02 5.21 -31.68
N TYR A 739 -40.03 6.41 -31.11
CA TYR A 739 -39.68 6.68 -29.71
C TYR A 739 -40.94 6.89 -28.86
N ILE A 740 -40.92 6.41 -27.60
CA ILE A 740 -41.98 6.59 -26.62
C ILE A 740 -41.45 7.42 -25.45
N TYR A 741 -42.06 8.57 -25.20
CA TYR A 741 -41.70 9.49 -24.11
C TYR A 741 -42.81 9.57 -23.06
N LEU A 742 -42.44 9.88 -21.81
CA LEU A 742 -43.33 10.41 -20.78
C LEU A 742 -43.19 11.93 -20.70
N SER A 743 -44.31 12.64 -20.60
CA SER A 743 -44.36 14.11 -20.58
C SER A 743 -45.23 14.67 -19.46
N TYR A 744 -44.88 15.88 -19.02
CA TYR A 744 -45.66 16.69 -18.09
C TYR A 744 -46.88 17.34 -18.77
N ASP A 745 -46.82 17.65 -20.08
CA ASP A 745 -47.91 18.28 -20.83
C ASP A 745 -48.19 17.61 -22.19
N ASP A 746 -48.87 18.30 -23.12
CA ASP A 746 -49.36 17.74 -24.38
C ASP A 746 -48.46 18.01 -25.61
N GLY A 747 -47.22 18.47 -25.41
CA GLY A 747 -46.20 18.63 -26.47
C GLY A 747 -44.82 18.06 -26.11
N LEU A 748 -44.02 17.72 -27.13
CA LEU A 748 -42.65 17.22 -26.93
C LEU A 748 -41.70 18.37 -26.57
N THR A 749 -41.01 18.24 -25.44
CA THR A 749 -40.11 19.26 -24.86
C THR A 749 -38.80 18.64 -24.37
N GLY A 750 -37.89 19.47 -23.84
CA GLY A 750 -36.54 19.04 -23.43
C GLY A 750 -36.46 18.39 -22.05
N ASP A 751 -37.58 18.35 -21.34
CA ASP A 751 -37.77 17.80 -20.00
C ASP A 751 -38.66 16.53 -19.98
N ASP A 752 -38.96 15.98 -21.16
CA ASP A 752 -39.65 14.70 -21.33
C ASP A 752 -38.70 13.50 -21.26
N GLU A 753 -39.12 12.43 -20.59
CA GLU A 753 -38.31 11.24 -20.35
C GLU A 753 -38.48 10.20 -21.47
N LEU A 754 -37.40 9.86 -22.18
CA LEU A 754 -37.40 8.81 -23.22
C LEU A 754 -37.46 7.42 -22.57
N VAL A 755 -38.65 6.81 -22.54
CA VAL A 755 -38.87 5.50 -21.93
C VAL A 755 -38.27 4.37 -22.78
N THR A 756 -38.51 4.38 -24.09
CA THR A 756 -38.05 3.30 -24.98
C THR A 756 -38.14 3.65 -26.47
N SER A 757 -37.60 2.79 -27.34
CA SER A 757 -37.71 2.94 -28.79
C SER A 757 -37.89 1.60 -29.52
N PHE A 758 -38.57 1.61 -30.67
CA PHE A 758 -38.90 0.43 -31.45
C PHE A 758 -38.54 0.60 -32.93
N SER A 759 -37.70 -0.28 -33.48
CA SER A 759 -37.25 -0.15 -34.86
C SER A 759 -38.29 -0.58 -35.89
N THR A 760 -38.37 0.13 -37.01
CA THR A 760 -39.39 -0.04 -38.06
C THR A 760 -38.96 -0.98 -39.20
N ALA A 761 -38.05 -1.92 -38.93
CA ALA A 761 -37.38 -2.77 -39.93
C ALA A 761 -38.31 -3.57 -40.85
N ASP A 762 -39.48 -3.99 -40.35
CA ASP A 762 -40.46 -4.77 -41.11
C ASP A 762 -41.46 -3.87 -41.89
N GLU A 763 -41.43 -2.56 -41.66
CA GLU A 763 -42.40 -1.57 -42.18
C GLU A 763 -41.81 -0.69 -43.30
N VAL A 764 -40.57 -0.97 -43.74
CA VAL A 764 -39.83 -0.20 -44.75
C VAL A 764 -39.63 -0.99 -46.07
N PRO A 765 -39.68 -0.34 -47.24
CA PRO A 765 -39.86 1.10 -47.45
C PRO A 765 -41.32 1.55 -47.32
N LEU A 766 -41.57 2.62 -46.54
CA LEU A 766 -42.91 3.20 -46.42
C LEU A 766 -43.13 4.17 -47.58
N LEU A 767 -43.82 3.70 -48.62
CA LEU A 767 -44.09 4.44 -49.86
C LEU A 767 -44.97 5.68 -49.59
N SER A 768 -44.89 6.67 -50.49
CA SER A 768 -45.73 7.87 -50.46
C SER A 768 -47.22 7.53 -50.29
N GLY A 769 -47.81 8.03 -49.21
CA GLY A 769 -49.23 7.85 -48.88
C GLY A 769 -49.57 6.65 -47.99
N GLU A 770 -48.68 5.66 -47.83
CA GLU A 770 -48.90 4.45 -47.03
C GLU A 770 -48.70 4.67 -45.51
N SER A 771 -49.20 3.73 -44.71
CA SER A 771 -49.15 3.79 -43.24
C SER A 771 -49.13 2.40 -42.58
N TYR A 772 -48.38 2.23 -41.48
CA TYR A 772 -48.43 1.05 -40.63
C TYR A 772 -49.09 1.34 -39.27
N THR A 773 -49.44 0.30 -38.53
CA THR A 773 -49.98 0.39 -37.15
C THR A 773 -49.42 -0.76 -36.32
N VAL A 774 -48.79 -0.44 -35.20
CA VAL A 774 -48.12 -1.41 -34.31
C VAL A 774 -48.62 -1.31 -32.88
N THR A 775 -48.45 -2.40 -32.13
CA THR A 775 -48.64 -2.43 -30.66
C THR A 775 -47.38 -3.03 -30.03
N ARG A 776 -46.93 -2.43 -28.94
CA ARG A 776 -45.72 -2.84 -28.20
C ARG A 776 -45.95 -2.72 -26.70
N GLN A 777 -45.31 -3.61 -25.93
CA GLN A 777 -45.22 -3.50 -24.48
C GLN A 777 -44.15 -2.46 -24.11
N VAL A 778 -44.51 -1.51 -23.24
CA VAL A 778 -43.64 -0.45 -22.71
C VAL A 778 -43.63 -0.56 -21.19
N THR A 779 -42.45 -0.73 -20.58
CA THR A 779 -42.30 -0.72 -19.12
C THR A 779 -42.07 0.72 -18.65
N LEU A 780 -42.91 1.20 -17.73
CA LEU A 780 -42.78 2.56 -17.18
C LEU A 780 -41.57 2.65 -16.23
N PRO A 781 -40.77 3.73 -16.25
CA PRO A 781 -39.65 3.90 -15.33
C PRO A 781 -40.13 4.12 -13.87
N ASN A 782 -39.19 4.07 -12.91
CA ASN A 782 -39.49 4.31 -11.50
C ASN A 782 -39.99 5.75 -11.25
N CYS A 783 -39.40 6.73 -11.92
CA CYS A 783 -39.78 8.16 -11.83
C CYS A 783 -41.15 8.51 -12.47
N ALA A 784 -41.91 7.54 -12.98
CA ALA A 784 -43.03 7.80 -13.87
C ALA A 784 -44.25 8.50 -13.23
N THR A 785 -44.37 8.53 -11.90
CA THR A 785 -45.49 9.20 -11.18
C THR A 785 -45.59 10.70 -11.43
N ALA A 786 -44.49 11.34 -11.84
CA ALA A 786 -44.45 12.79 -12.08
C ALA A 786 -45.14 13.21 -13.40
N TYR A 787 -45.33 12.28 -14.32
CA TYR A 787 -45.75 12.53 -15.71
C TYR A 787 -47.24 12.22 -15.94
N ASN A 788 -47.86 12.93 -16.87
CA ASN A 788 -49.31 12.88 -17.11
C ASN A 788 -49.68 12.37 -18.53
N TYR A 789 -48.69 12.28 -19.42
CA TYR A 789 -48.89 11.93 -20.82
C TYR A 789 -47.82 10.96 -21.33
N LEU A 790 -48.20 10.10 -22.27
CA LEU A 790 -47.28 9.38 -23.15
C LEU A 790 -47.30 10.05 -24.53
N LEU A 791 -46.12 10.34 -25.07
CA LEU A 791 -45.94 10.84 -26.43
C LEU A 791 -45.30 9.76 -27.31
N VAL A 792 -45.65 9.73 -28.59
CA VAL A 792 -45.05 8.85 -29.60
C VAL A 792 -44.44 9.71 -30.70
N VAL A 793 -43.20 9.42 -31.08
CA VAL A 793 -42.46 10.17 -32.10
C VAL A 793 -41.99 9.22 -33.19
N ALA A 794 -42.45 9.41 -34.42
CA ALA A 794 -41.91 8.68 -35.58
C ALA A 794 -40.48 9.15 -35.87
N ASP A 795 -39.59 8.24 -36.23
CA ASP A 795 -38.15 8.51 -36.41
C ASP A 795 -37.54 9.48 -35.38
N GLY A 796 -37.66 9.14 -34.09
CA GLY A 796 -37.07 9.93 -33.01
C GLY A 796 -35.55 10.04 -33.08
N GLY A 797 -34.89 9.25 -33.95
CA GLY A 797 -33.47 9.31 -34.23
C GLY A 797 -33.06 10.17 -35.43
N LYS A 798 -34.01 10.70 -36.21
CA LYS A 798 -33.79 11.48 -37.45
C LYS A 798 -32.86 10.78 -38.45
N VAL A 799 -33.12 9.49 -38.68
CA VAL A 799 -32.34 8.60 -39.56
C VAL A 799 -32.79 8.71 -41.01
N GLN A 800 -34.09 8.88 -41.25
CA GLN A 800 -34.69 9.11 -42.55
C GLN A 800 -34.46 10.57 -42.98
N GLY A 801 -34.25 10.78 -44.28
CA GLY A 801 -34.34 12.12 -44.87
C GLY A 801 -35.81 12.50 -45.03
N GLU A 802 -36.25 13.54 -44.33
CA GLU A 802 -37.65 13.95 -44.21
C GLU A 802 -37.86 15.36 -44.81
N ALA A 803 -39.08 15.67 -45.24
CA ALA A 803 -39.44 17.01 -45.69
C ALA A 803 -39.63 17.99 -44.51
N SER A 804 -39.89 17.48 -43.31
CA SER A 804 -40.10 18.23 -42.08
C SER A 804 -40.06 17.30 -40.86
N ASP A 805 -39.06 17.44 -39.99
CA ASP A 805 -38.98 16.67 -38.73
C ASP A 805 -40.01 17.15 -37.68
N ASP A 806 -40.59 18.34 -37.87
CA ASP A 806 -41.38 19.06 -36.85
C ASP A 806 -42.80 18.48 -36.64
N ASN A 807 -43.21 17.50 -37.46
CA ASN A 807 -44.53 16.86 -37.44
C ASN A 807 -44.49 15.35 -37.13
N ASN A 808 -43.35 14.87 -36.67
CA ASN A 808 -43.12 13.48 -36.30
C ASN A 808 -43.80 13.09 -34.96
N VAL A 809 -44.17 14.07 -34.13
CA VAL A 809 -44.82 13.86 -32.82
C VAL A 809 -46.32 13.62 -32.97
N GLY A 810 -46.79 12.53 -32.36
CA GLY A 810 -48.20 12.13 -32.37
C GLY A 810 -49.08 12.83 -31.33
N PRO A 811 -50.39 12.51 -31.32
CA PRO A 811 -51.31 13.02 -30.31
C PRO A 811 -50.93 12.49 -28.92
N ALA A 812 -50.77 13.39 -27.96
CA ALA A 812 -50.45 13.05 -26.57
C ALA A 812 -51.54 12.15 -25.95
N ILE A 813 -51.13 11.07 -25.28
CA ILE A 813 -52.01 10.09 -24.65
C ILE A 813 -52.05 10.36 -23.13
N PRO A 814 -53.17 10.84 -22.54
CA PRO A 814 -53.24 11.03 -21.10
C PRO A 814 -53.18 9.70 -20.35
N ILE A 815 -52.33 9.62 -19.33
CA ILE A 815 -52.17 8.45 -18.45
C ILE A 815 -52.08 8.90 -16.99
N THR A 816 -52.72 8.15 -16.09
CA THR A 816 -52.56 8.32 -14.63
C THR A 816 -51.65 7.21 -14.12
N ILE A 817 -50.50 7.58 -13.55
CA ILE A 817 -49.51 6.63 -13.04
C ILE A 817 -49.56 6.65 -11.51
N HIS A 818 -49.98 5.52 -10.94
CA HIS A 818 -50.11 5.34 -9.50
C HIS A 818 -48.74 5.25 -8.82
N GLU A 819 -48.70 5.70 -7.57
CA GLU A 819 -47.53 5.67 -6.68
C GLU A 819 -46.92 4.26 -6.56
N PRO A 820 -45.63 4.13 -6.22
CA PRO A 820 -44.99 2.83 -5.97
C PRO A 820 -45.64 1.96 -4.87
N PRO A 821 -45.23 0.69 -4.73
CA PRO A 821 -45.48 -0.16 -3.55
C PRO A 821 -44.81 0.39 -2.27
N ASP A 822 -44.91 -0.38 -1.18
CA ASP A 822 -44.28 -0.12 0.12
C ASP A 822 -43.98 -1.48 0.78
N LEU A 823 -42.71 -1.90 0.89
CA LEU A 823 -42.29 -3.23 1.32
C LEU A 823 -41.80 -3.22 2.78
N GLU A 824 -42.66 -3.66 3.71
CA GLU A 824 -42.32 -3.76 5.13
C GLU A 824 -41.75 -5.15 5.49
N ILE A 825 -40.64 -5.21 6.25
CA ILE A 825 -40.20 -6.46 6.90
C ILE A 825 -41.13 -6.76 8.09
N THR A 826 -42.22 -7.47 7.81
CA THR A 826 -43.27 -7.80 8.79
C THR A 826 -42.94 -8.91 9.80
N ALA A 827 -41.89 -9.71 9.58
CA ALA A 827 -41.37 -10.64 10.59
C ALA A 827 -39.92 -11.08 10.31
N VAL A 828 -39.17 -11.32 11.38
CA VAL A 828 -37.79 -11.86 11.38
C VAL A 828 -37.63 -13.00 12.39
N SER A 829 -36.66 -13.88 12.14
CA SER A 829 -36.33 -15.03 12.98
C SER A 829 -34.83 -15.34 12.87
N ALA A 830 -34.10 -15.07 13.96
CA ALA A 830 -32.68 -15.36 14.14
C ALA A 830 -32.45 -15.99 15.52
N PRO A 831 -31.33 -16.69 15.76
CA PRO A 831 -30.99 -17.16 17.11
C PRO A 831 -30.60 -15.97 18.01
N VAL A 832 -30.98 -16.05 19.29
CA VAL A 832 -30.63 -15.02 20.29
C VAL A 832 -29.18 -15.13 20.79
N ALA A 833 -28.56 -16.29 20.62
CA ALA A 833 -27.16 -16.54 20.94
C ALA A 833 -26.56 -17.56 19.95
N ALA A 834 -25.26 -17.45 19.69
CA ALA A 834 -24.51 -18.30 18.77
C ALA A 834 -23.04 -18.39 19.17
N ALA A 835 -22.32 -19.40 18.68
CA ALA A 835 -20.87 -19.48 18.81
C ALA A 835 -20.15 -18.64 17.73
N VAL A 836 -18.93 -18.17 18.02
CA VAL A 836 -18.06 -17.53 17.02
C VAL A 836 -17.81 -18.50 15.84
N GLY A 837 -17.85 -17.98 14.60
CA GLY A 837 -17.72 -18.81 13.39
C GLY A 837 -18.86 -19.82 13.12
N GLN A 838 -19.93 -19.86 13.94
CA GLN A 838 -21.02 -20.85 13.81
C GLN A 838 -21.87 -20.63 12.55
N THR A 839 -22.41 -21.72 11.98
CA THR A 839 -23.48 -21.63 10.97
C THR A 839 -24.87 -21.62 11.62
N VAL A 840 -25.62 -20.53 11.42
CA VAL A 840 -26.95 -20.28 11.98
C VAL A 840 -28.06 -20.33 10.92
N ASP A 841 -29.29 -20.61 11.32
CA ASP A 841 -30.49 -20.49 10.48
C ASP A 841 -31.14 -19.10 10.68
N LEU A 842 -31.30 -18.35 9.59
CA LEU A 842 -31.98 -17.05 9.55
C LEU A 842 -33.21 -17.12 8.65
N ALA A 843 -34.29 -16.41 9.01
CA ALA A 843 -35.50 -16.30 8.19
C ALA A 843 -36.21 -14.96 8.38
N TRP A 844 -36.89 -14.48 7.33
CA TRP A 844 -37.63 -13.21 7.32
C TRP A 844 -38.88 -13.29 6.43
N THR A 845 -39.77 -12.31 6.56
CA THR A 845 -41.03 -12.21 5.80
C THR A 845 -41.36 -10.75 5.50
N VAL A 846 -41.47 -10.43 4.23
CA VAL A 846 -41.79 -9.09 3.70
C VAL A 846 -43.22 -9.07 3.20
N THR A 847 -43.92 -7.95 3.40
CA THR A 847 -45.28 -7.70 2.91
C THR A 847 -45.34 -6.39 2.15
N ASN A 848 -46.00 -6.38 0.98
CA ASN A 848 -46.34 -5.13 0.31
C ASN A 848 -47.57 -4.50 0.98
N ILE A 849 -47.33 -3.47 1.80
CA ILE A 849 -48.35 -2.70 2.53
C ILE A 849 -48.84 -1.46 1.74
N GLY A 850 -48.25 -1.19 0.57
CA GLY A 850 -48.53 -0.03 -0.27
C GLY A 850 -49.82 -0.16 -1.09
N SER A 851 -50.21 0.90 -1.78
CA SER A 851 -51.46 0.92 -2.59
C SER A 851 -51.34 0.26 -3.97
N SER A 852 -50.12 -0.08 -4.40
CA SER A 852 -49.81 -0.58 -5.75
C SER A 852 -49.01 -1.89 -5.67
N PRO A 853 -49.15 -2.82 -6.64
CA PRO A 853 -48.27 -3.98 -6.72
C PRO A 853 -46.81 -3.58 -7.01
N ALA A 854 -45.85 -4.34 -6.47
CA ALA A 854 -44.45 -4.25 -6.91
C ALA A 854 -44.30 -4.99 -8.25
N TYR A 855 -43.57 -4.41 -9.21
CA TYR A 855 -43.45 -4.92 -10.58
C TYR A 855 -41.99 -5.22 -11.01
N ALA A 856 -40.99 -4.82 -10.22
CA ALA A 856 -39.60 -5.20 -10.40
C ALA A 856 -39.23 -6.44 -9.57
N ASP A 857 -38.09 -7.06 -9.90
CA ASP A 857 -37.38 -7.98 -8.99
C ASP A 857 -36.37 -7.17 -8.16
N TRP A 858 -36.02 -7.66 -6.97
CA TRP A 858 -35.05 -6.99 -6.09
C TRP A 858 -34.11 -7.97 -5.38
N TYR A 859 -33.26 -7.45 -4.49
CA TYR A 859 -32.40 -8.23 -3.62
C TYR A 859 -32.72 -7.95 -2.15
N ASP A 860 -32.85 -9.03 -1.36
CA ASP A 860 -32.88 -8.95 0.10
C ASP A 860 -31.47 -9.20 0.64
N ARG A 861 -31.06 -8.43 1.65
CA ARG A 861 -29.73 -8.50 2.26
C ARG A 861 -29.80 -8.73 3.75
N VAL A 862 -28.78 -9.40 4.29
CA VAL A 862 -28.57 -9.53 5.73
C VAL A 862 -27.13 -9.20 6.06
N TYR A 863 -26.95 -8.29 7.00
CA TYR A 863 -25.66 -7.81 7.50
C TYR A 863 -25.48 -8.21 8.96
N ILE A 864 -24.24 -8.16 9.45
CA ILE A 864 -23.93 -8.13 10.88
C ILE A 864 -23.13 -6.87 11.23
N SER A 865 -23.50 -6.25 12.35
CA SER A 865 -22.95 -4.98 12.84
C SER A 865 -22.66 -4.98 14.33
N ASP A 866 -21.73 -4.12 14.75
CA ASP A 866 -21.50 -3.70 16.13
C ASP A 866 -22.59 -2.69 16.61
N THR A 867 -23.25 -2.00 15.68
CA THR A 867 -24.31 -0.98 15.90
C THR A 867 -25.69 -1.47 15.47
N ASP A 868 -26.78 -0.85 15.94
CA ASP A 868 -28.15 -1.14 15.47
C ASP A 868 -28.55 -0.35 14.20
N SER A 869 -27.55 0.10 13.44
CA SER A 869 -27.67 0.96 12.26
C SER A 869 -26.83 0.47 11.07
N LEU A 870 -27.15 0.99 9.88
CA LEU A 870 -26.29 0.91 8.70
C LEU A 870 -25.47 2.21 8.60
N ASP A 871 -24.25 2.18 9.14
CA ASP A 871 -23.27 3.28 9.10
C ASP A 871 -22.13 3.04 8.09
N GLY A 872 -22.04 1.83 7.53
CA GLY A 872 -21.06 1.41 6.53
C GLY A 872 -19.90 0.59 7.12
N SER A 873 -19.92 0.29 8.42
CA SER A 873 -18.98 -0.65 9.06
C SER A 873 -19.43 -2.12 8.97
N GLU A 874 -20.65 -2.38 8.50
CA GLU A 874 -21.30 -3.68 8.59
C GLU A 874 -20.76 -4.72 7.61
N GLN A 875 -20.64 -5.97 8.08
CA GLN A 875 -20.28 -7.09 7.22
C GLN A 875 -21.54 -7.68 6.57
N LEU A 876 -21.61 -7.63 5.24
CA LEU A 876 -22.63 -8.34 4.46
C LEU A 876 -22.46 -9.87 4.64
N LEU A 877 -23.48 -10.53 5.19
CA LEU A 877 -23.52 -11.97 5.37
C LEU A 877 -24.27 -12.70 4.26
N LEU A 878 -25.27 -12.05 3.65
CA LEU A 878 -26.13 -12.63 2.62
C LEU A 878 -26.69 -11.56 1.69
N SER A 879 -26.74 -11.87 0.39
CA SER A 879 -27.54 -11.16 -0.62
C SER A 879 -28.28 -12.18 -1.47
N GLU A 880 -29.61 -12.07 -1.53
CA GLU A 880 -30.53 -13.06 -2.11
C GLU A 880 -31.43 -12.39 -3.15
N ARG A 881 -31.51 -12.91 -4.39
CA ARG A 881 -32.41 -12.36 -5.41
C ARG A 881 -33.84 -12.85 -5.20
N ILE A 882 -34.78 -11.93 -5.27
CA ILE A 882 -36.19 -12.12 -5.00
C ILE A 882 -36.96 -11.78 -6.28
N ASP A 883 -37.28 -12.82 -7.07
CA ASP A 883 -37.97 -12.73 -8.38
C ASP A 883 -39.27 -13.57 -8.48
N SER A 884 -39.37 -14.68 -7.76
CA SER A 884 -40.50 -15.63 -7.85
C SER A 884 -41.87 -15.09 -7.40
N GLN A 885 -41.89 -13.93 -6.75
CA GLN A 885 -43.07 -13.20 -6.27
C GLN A 885 -43.63 -12.21 -7.28
N THR A 886 -42.86 -11.82 -8.31
CA THR A 886 -43.17 -10.66 -9.15
C THR A 886 -44.36 -10.92 -10.09
N PRO A 887 -45.38 -10.03 -10.14
CA PRO A 887 -45.56 -8.83 -9.32
C PRO A 887 -46.15 -9.15 -7.94
N LEU A 888 -45.58 -8.60 -6.86
CA LEU A 888 -46.06 -8.81 -5.49
C LEU A 888 -47.30 -7.94 -5.23
N PRO A 889 -48.51 -8.52 -5.09
CA PRO A 889 -49.74 -7.73 -4.93
C PRO A 889 -49.80 -6.99 -3.59
N VAL A 890 -50.66 -5.97 -3.53
CA VAL A 890 -51.09 -5.32 -2.28
C VAL A 890 -51.60 -6.37 -1.27
N ASP A 891 -51.28 -6.18 0.01
CA ASP A 891 -51.57 -7.08 1.13
C ASP A 891 -50.92 -8.48 1.02
N ALA A 892 -49.99 -8.71 0.08
CA ALA A 892 -49.33 -10.00 -0.11
C ALA A 892 -47.91 -10.04 0.45
N SER A 893 -47.49 -11.24 0.89
CA SER A 893 -46.20 -11.47 1.54
C SER A 893 -45.44 -12.65 0.91
N TYR A 894 -44.11 -12.63 1.03
CA TYR A 894 -43.25 -13.80 0.82
C TYR A 894 -42.33 -14.01 2.03
N SER A 895 -41.82 -15.23 2.19
CA SER A 895 -40.92 -15.60 3.29
C SER A 895 -39.67 -16.28 2.73
N ALA A 896 -38.51 -15.94 3.27
CA ALA A 896 -37.22 -16.53 2.92
C ALA A 896 -36.52 -17.09 4.17
N SER A 897 -35.64 -18.07 3.96
CA SER A 897 -34.83 -18.69 5.03
C SER A 897 -33.52 -19.24 4.49
N ARG A 898 -32.39 -18.96 5.13
CA ARG A 898 -31.05 -19.40 4.72
C ARG A 898 -30.18 -19.81 5.91
N LYS A 899 -29.20 -20.67 5.64
CA LYS A 899 -28.09 -20.97 6.56
C LYS A 899 -26.93 -20.04 6.24
N VAL A 900 -26.39 -19.40 7.28
CA VAL A 900 -25.38 -18.33 7.17
C VAL A 900 -24.29 -18.61 8.20
N ARG A 901 -23.01 -18.49 7.82
CA ARG A 901 -21.90 -18.58 8.76
C ARG A 901 -21.61 -17.20 9.35
N LEU A 902 -21.56 -17.11 10.67
CA LEU A 902 -21.14 -15.89 11.38
C LEU A 902 -19.61 -15.68 11.23
N PRO A 903 -19.11 -14.45 11.44
CA PRO A 903 -17.68 -14.17 11.37
C PRO A 903 -16.88 -14.94 12.43
N GLU A 904 -15.57 -15.08 12.19
CA GLU A 904 -14.61 -15.71 13.13
C GLU A 904 -14.10 -14.73 14.21
N SER A 905 -14.75 -13.56 14.33
CA SER A 905 -14.50 -12.53 15.35
C SER A 905 -15.83 -11.79 15.66
N GLY A 906 -15.81 -10.81 16.57
CA GLY A 906 -17.00 -10.03 16.94
C GLY A 906 -17.81 -10.62 18.11
N ILE A 907 -17.13 -10.99 19.20
CA ILE A 907 -17.73 -11.55 20.42
C ILE A 907 -18.57 -10.50 21.17
N GLY A 908 -19.65 -10.93 21.83
CA GLY A 908 -20.58 -10.09 22.57
C GLY A 908 -21.91 -9.91 21.84
N THR A 909 -22.69 -8.89 22.22
CA THR A 909 -23.89 -8.53 21.47
C THR A 909 -23.50 -7.99 20.09
N ARG A 910 -24.21 -8.45 19.06
CA ARG A 910 -24.14 -7.98 17.67
C ARG A 910 -25.53 -7.86 17.10
N TYR A 911 -25.69 -7.08 16.04
CA TYR A 911 -26.97 -6.84 15.39
C TYR A 911 -26.99 -7.48 14.02
N LEU A 912 -27.97 -8.34 13.78
CA LEU A 912 -28.30 -8.84 12.44
C LEU A 912 -29.32 -7.88 11.84
N ILE A 913 -28.92 -7.21 10.77
CA ILE A 913 -29.71 -6.18 10.09
C ILE A 913 -30.24 -6.77 8.79
N PHE A 914 -31.55 -6.93 8.70
CA PHE A 914 -32.24 -7.41 7.50
C PHE A 914 -32.70 -6.21 6.68
N VAL A 915 -32.47 -6.23 5.37
CA VAL A 915 -32.82 -5.15 4.43
C VAL A 915 -33.56 -5.74 3.23
N VAL A 916 -34.81 -5.33 3.00
CA VAL A 916 -35.55 -5.62 1.76
C VAL A 916 -35.21 -4.59 0.70
N ASN A 917 -35.12 -5.05 -0.57
CA ASN A 917 -34.82 -4.20 -1.72
C ASN A 917 -33.52 -3.38 -1.53
N GLY A 918 -32.48 -4.03 -1.01
CA GLY A 918 -31.21 -3.41 -0.63
C GLY A 918 -30.34 -2.86 -1.77
N ASP A 919 -30.88 -2.74 -2.98
CA ASP A 919 -30.30 -2.08 -4.16
C ASP A 919 -31.22 -0.98 -4.75
N ASP A 920 -32.34 -0.65 -4.09
CA ASP A 920 -33.33 0.38 -4.51
C ASP A 920 -33.84 0.20 -5.96
N VAL A 921 -34.06 -1.06 -6.35
CA VAL A 921 -34.43 -1.46 -7.73
C VAL A 921 -35.93 -1.40 -7.93
N GLN A 922 -36.71 -1.87 -6.95
CA GLN A 922 -38.13 -1.58 -6.87
C GLN A 922 -38.29 -0.17 -6.29
N GLY A 923 -39.06 0.71 -6.94
CA GLY A 923 -39.41 2.00 -6.32
C GLY A 923 -40.40 1.83 -5.18
N GLU A 924 -40.30 2.63 -4.13
CA GLU A 924 -41.14 2.51 -2.92
C GLU A 924 -41.61 3.87 -2.39
N THR A 925 -42.80 3.93 -1.79
CA THR A 925 -43.33 5.17 -1.18
C THR A 925 -42.73 5.48 0.20
N SER A 926 -42.10 4.49 0.82
CA SER A 926 -41.32 4.61 2.05
C SER A 926 -40.18 3.59 1.98
N THR A 927 -38.98 3.98 2.41
CA THR A 927 -37.82 3.07 2.55
C THR A 927 -37.37 2.91 4.01
N GLY A 928 -38.01 3.62 4.95
CA GLY A 928 -37.66 3.61 6.37
C GLY A 928 -38.11 2.36 7.14
N ASN A 929 -38.95 1.54 6.52
CA ASN A 929 -39.50 0.27 7.01
C ASN A 929 -38.92 -0.95 6.27
N ASN A 930 -37.94 -0.71 5.38
CA ASN A 930 -37.19 -1.76 4.68
C ASN A 930 -36.15 -2.44 5.57
N THR A 931 -35.88 -1.91 6.75
CA THR A 931 -34.82 -2.39 7.65
C THR A 931 -35.43 -2.86 8.97
N GLU A 932 -35.10 -4.08 9.38
CA GLU A 932 -35.48 -4.65 10.68
C GLU A 932 -34.24 -5.27 11.35
N VAL A 933 -34.09 -5.04 12.65
CA VAL A 933 -32.84 -5.28 13.38
C VAL A 933 -33.07 -6.21 14.57
N VAL A 934 -32.26 -7.26 14.70
CA VAL A 934 -32.31 -8.19 15.84
C VAL A 934 -30.94 -8.45 16.45
N SER A 935 -30.86 -8.42 17.77
CA SER A 935 -29.64 -8.72 18.52
C SER A 935 -29.36 -10.24 18.59
N VAL A 936 -28.15 -10.65 18.24
CA VAL A 936 -27.57 -11.98 18.53
C VAL A 936 -26.40 -11.81 19.50
N THR A 937 -26.28 -12.67 20.50
CA THR A 937 -25.09 -12.71 21.37
C THR A 937 -24.12 -13.76 20.86
N ILE A 938 -22.99 -13.32 20.30
CA ILE A 938 -21.89 -14.21 19.91
C ILE A 938 -21.02 -14.50 21.13
N SER A 939 -20.64 -15.76 21.33
CA SER A 939 -19.83 -16.21 22.47
C SER A 939 -18.92 -17.36 22.08
N ASN A 940 -17.95 -17.68 22.94
CA ASN A 940 -17.02 -18.79 22.72
C ASN A 940 -17.46 -20.05 23.52
N PRO A 941 -16.98 -21.25 23.17
CA PRO A 941 -16.92 -22.42 24.07
C PRO A 941 -16.01 -22.16 25.29
N ASP A 942 -15.94 -23.10 26.24
CA ASP A 942 -15.08 -22.97 27.43
C ASP A 942 -14.71 -24.35 28.03
N LEU A 943 -13.64 -24.98 27.55
CA LEU A 943 -13.23 -26.36 27.89
C LEU A 943 -12.43 -26.45 29.20
N GLN A 944 -13.13 -26.52 30.33
CA GLN A 944 -12.48 -26.74 31.62
C GLN A 944 -12.09 -28.20 31.86
N VAL A 945 -10.86 -28.46 32.33
CA VAL A 945 -10.52 -29.73 33.01
C VAL A 945 -11.17 -29.73 34.40
N THR A 946 -12.33 -30.39 34.56
CA THR A 946 -13.16 -30.33 35.77
C THR A 946 -12.80 -31.35 36.86
N ALA A 947 -12.04 -32.40 36.55
CA ALA A 947 -11.49 -33.31 37.55
C ALA A 947 -10.15 -33.92 37.12
N ALA A 948 -9.32 -34.29 38.10
CA ALA A 948 -8.06 -35.02 37.87
C ALA A 948 -7.60 -35.77 39.13
N THR A 949 -6.74 -36.79 38.96
CA THR A 949 -6.11 -37.55 40.06
C THR A 949 -4.62 -37.80 39.84
N ALA A 950 -3.84 -37.80 40.94
CA ALA A 950 -2.39 -38.02 40.99
C ALA A 950 -1.96 -38.52 42.40
N PRO A 951 -0.73 -39.01 42.64
CA PRO A 951 -0.30 -39.55 43.94
C PRO A 951 0.29 -38.49 44.90
N GLU A 952 -0.12 -38.55 46.18
CA GLU A 952 0.18 -37.57 47.25
C GLU A 952 1.68 -37.34 47.57
N THR A 953 2.54 -38.36 47.41
CA THR A 953 3.98 -38.25 47.67
C THR A 953 4.78 -39.06 46.67
N ALA A 954 5.83 -38.48 46.10
CA ALA A 954 6.74 -39.17 45.20
C ALA A 954 8.19 -39.16 45.73
N SER A 955 9.04 -39.90 45.04
CA SER A 955 10.49 -39.74 45.13
C SER A 955 11.08 -39.72 43.73
N TRP A 956 12.14 -38.93 43.58
CA TRP A 956 12.90 -38.70 42.35
C TRP A 956 13.15 -40.01 41.59
N GLY A 957 12.58 -40.16 40.38
CA GLY A 957 12.81 -41.28 39.46
C GLY A 957 11.85 -42.48 39.49
N GLU A 958 10.67 -42.42 40.12
CA GLU A 958 9.69 -43.53 40.13
C GLU A 958 8.57 -43.42 39.05
N ARG A 959 7.50 -44.22 39.15
CA ARG A 959 6.32 -44.21 38.25
C ARG A 959 5.04 -43.81 38.98
N ALA A 960 4.13 -43.17 38.27
CA ALA A 960 2.88 -42.63 38.81
C ALA A 960 1.67 -42.94 37.90
N ALA A 961 0.49 -43.04 38.51
CA ALA A 961 -0.79 -43.23 37.82
C ALA A 961 -1.62 -41.94 37.91
N ILE A 962 -2.35 -41.61 36.84
CA ILE A 962 -3.02 -40.31 36.66
C ILE A 962 -4.35 -40.45 35.86
N SER A 963 -5.28 -39.52 36.05
CA SER A 963 -6.51 -39.40 35.23
C SER A 963 -7.06 -37.97 35.21
N TRP A 964 -7.90 -37.64 34.22
CA TRP A 964 -8.59 -36.33 34.12
C TRP A 964 -9.94 -36.38 33.40
N THR A 965 -10.75 -35.35 33.61
CA THR A 965 -12.11 -35.13 33.08
C THR A 965 -12.20 -33.70 32.54
N VAL A 966 -12.87 -33.49 31.39
CA VAL A 966 -13.04 -32.19 30.74
C VAL A 966 -14.52 -31.90 30.52
N THR A 967 -14.93 -30.63 30.55
CA THR A 967 -16.34 -30.19 30.41
C THR A 967 -16.41 -28.82 29.74
N ASN A 968 -17.20 -28.67 28.67
CA ASN A 968 -17.52 -27.35 28.12
C ASN A 968 -18.47 -26.62 29.08
N GLN A 969 -18.07 -25.48 29.65
CA GLN A 969 -18.90 -24.64 30.53
C GLN A 969 -19.40 -23.35 29.84
N GLY A 970 -19.03 -23.16 28.57
CA GLY A 970 -19.25 -21.93 27.82
C GLY A 970 -20.69 -21.79 27.34
N ALA A 971 -21.04 -20.57 26.92
CA ALA A 971 -22.31 -20.33 26.24
C ALA A 971 -22.30 -20.80 24.78
N GLY A 972 -21.11 -20.88 24.16
CA GLY A 972 -20.92 -21.45 22.84
C GLY A 972 -20.74 -22.97 22.87
N ALA A 973 -21.22 -23.64 21.81
CA ALA A 973 -20.70 -24.95 21.45
C ALA A 973 -19.38 -24.76 20.67
N GLU A 974 -18.43 -25.67 20.86
CA GLU A 974 -17.16 -25.70 20.13
C GLU A 974 -17.34 -25.99 18.62
N ALA A 975 -16.28 -25.76 17.84
CA ALA A 975 -16.35 -25.79 16.36
C ALA A 975 -15.25 -26.61 15.66
N ALA A 976 -14.14 -26.95 16.34
CA ALA A 976 -13.01 -27.69 15.80
C ALA A 976 -12.45 -28.71 16.82
N THR A 977 -11.26 -29.29 16.58
CA THR A 977 -10.73 -30.43 17.35
C THR A 977 -9.35 -30.20 17.96
N TRP A 978 -9.14 -30.75 19.16
CA TRP A 978 -7.99 -30.44 20.03
C TRP A 978 -7.24 -31.66 20.58
N TYR A 979 -6.22 -31.37 21.40
CA TYR A 979 -5.38 -32.33 22.13
C TYR A 979 -5.33 -32.04 23.63
N ASP A 980 -5.33 -33.09 24.44
CA ASP A 980 -5.03 -33.03 25.87
C ASP A 980 -3.54 -33.34 26.12
N ARG A 981 -2.95 -32.73 27.15
CA ARG A 981 -1.57 -32.97 27.61
C ARG A 981 -1.49 -33.01 29.14
N VAL A 982 -0.44 -33.64 29.66
CA VAL A 982 -0.11 -33.60 31.10
C VAL A 982 1.36 -33.31 31.30
N TYR A 983 1.68 -32.32 32.13
CA TYR A 983 3.03 -31.85 32.47
C TYR A 983 3.33 -32.08 33.97
N LEU A 984 4.59 -31.88 34.37
CA LEU A 984 5.03 -31.84 35.76
C LEU A 984 5.75 -30.50 36.03
N SER A 985 5.21 -29.71 36.96
CA SER A 985 5.67 -28.36 37.35
C SER A 985 6.04 -28.30 38.84
N SER A 986 6.75 -27.24 39.23
CA SER A 986 6.95 -26.86 40.63
C SER A 986 5.71 -26.25 41.30
N ASP A 987 4.78 -25.70 40.52
CA ASP A 987 3.55 -25.05 40.99
C ASP A 987 2.32 -25.49 40.18
N GLU A 988 1.19 -24.80 40.33
CA GLU A 988 -0.08 -25.16 39.66
C GLU A 988 -0.24 -24.57 38.25
N ALA A 989 0.72 -23.77 37.76
CA ALA A 989 0.68 -23.08 36.47
C ALA A 989 1.62 -23.73 35.42
N LEU A 990 1.22 -23.66 34.15
CA LEU A 990 1.91 -24.28 33.03
C LEU A 990 2.89 -23.33 32.34
N ASP A 991 4.19 -23.62 32.43
CA ASP A 991 5.23 -23.05 31.56
C ASP A 991 5.84 -24.19 30.73
N THR A 992 5.52 -24.22 29.43
CA THR A 992 5.98 -25.31 28.54
C THR A 992 7.49 -25.31 28.24
N SER A 993 8.25 -24.32 28.71
CA SER A 993 9.71 -24.24 28.62
C SER A 993 10.43 -24.79 29.85
N THR A 994 9.86 -24.67 31.04
CA THR A 994 10.37 -25.25 32.30
C THR A 994 9.76 -26.60 32.63
N ASP A 995 8.48 -26.79 32.30
CA ASP A 995 7.68 -27.93 32.75
C ASP A 995 7.87 -29.16 31.89
N ILE A 996 7.89 -30.31 32.55
CA ILE A 996 8.32 -31.53 31.89
C ILE A 996 7.09 -32.27 31.37
N LEU A 997 6.84 -32.17 30.07
CA LEU A 997 5.75 -32.87 29.37
C LEU A 997 5.83 -34.39 29.63
N VAL A 998 4.75 -34.95 30.18
CA VAL A 998 4.66 -36.35 30.61
C VAL A 998 3.84 -37.21 29.65
N VAL A 999 2.74 -36.70 29.08
CA VAL A 999 1.92 -37.41 28.07
C VAL A 999 1.04 -36.46 27.23
N SER A 1000 0.61 -36.90 26.04
CA SER A 1000 -0.38 -36.21 25.18
C SER A 1000 -1.38 -37.20 24.56
N VAL A 1001 -2.61 -36.75 24.28
CA VAL A 1001 -3.75 -37.51 23.73
C VAL A 1001 -4.58 -36.63 22.78
N TYR A 1002 -5.17 -37.18 21.72
CA TYR A 1002 -6.10 -36.46 20.83
C TYR A 1002 -7.55 -36.59 21.33
N ALA A 1003 -8.30 -35.49 21.37
CA ALA A 1003 -9.65 -35.45 21.96
C ALA A 1003 -10.79 -35.27 20.93
N GLY A 1004 -10.48 -35.00 19.65
CA GLY A 1004 -11.48 -34.72 18.61
C GLY A 1004 -12.44 -35.84 18.20
N GLU A 1005 -12.59 -36.92 18.98
CA GLU A 1005 -13.70 -37.88 18.88
C GLU A 1005 -14.90 -37.51 19.78
N TYR A 1006 -14.75 -36.52 20.68
CA TYR A 1006 -15.80 -36.03 21.58
C TYR A 1006 -16.54 -34.79 21.05
N SER A 1007 -16.21 -34.33 19.85
CA SER A 1007 -16.69 -33.06 19.28
C SER A 1007 -17.94 -33.19 18.38
N PRO A 1008 -18.91 -32.25 18.41
CA PRO A 1008 -18.98 -31.09 19.30
C PRO A 1008 -19.46 -31.42 20.72
N LEU A 1009 -18.77 -30.92 21.74
CA LEU A 1009 -19.18 -30.91 23.13
C LEU A 1009 -20.17 -29.76 23.38
N ASP A 1010 -21.46 -30.09 23.49
CA ASP A 1010 -22.52 -29.14 23.83
C ASP A 1010 -22.26 -28.49 25.22
N PRO A 1011 -22.70 -27.23 25.46
CA PRO A 1011 -22.64 -26.59 26.77
C PRO A 1011 -23.12 -27.48 27.92
N ALA A 1012 -22.29 -27.56 28.97
CA ALA A 1012 -22.43 -28.40 30.16
C ALA A 1012 -22.41 -29.93 29.90
N THR A 1013 -21.55 -30.41 28.99
CA THR A 1013 -21.29 -31.86 28.75
C THR A 1013 -19.80 -32.23 28.90
N ASP A 1014 -19.50 -33.49 29.25
CA ASP A 1014 -18.17 -33.93 29.75
C ASP A 1014 -17.61 -35.26 29.17
N TYR A 1015 -16.28 -35.45 29.25
CA TYR A 1015 -15.55 -36.69 28.92
C TYR A 1015 -14.38 -36.96 29.90
N THR A 1016 -13.75 -38.16 29.88
CA THR A 1016 -12.72 -38.58 30.89
C THR A 1016 -11.66 -39.56 30.35
N ILE A 1017 -10.40 -39.44 30.81
CA ILE A 1017 -9.21 -40.19 30.35
C ILE A 1017 -8.35 -40.69 31.55
N GLU A 1018 -7.71 -41.87 31.42
CA GLU A 1018 -6.81 -42.48 32.45
C GLU A 1018 -5.43 -42.89 31.86
N LYS A 1019 -4.34 -42.81 32.66
CA LYS A 1019 -2.95 -43.11 32.22
C LYS A 1019 -1.97 -43.53 33.34
N GLU A 1020 -0.80 -44.03 32.92
CA GLU A 1020 0.36 -44.42 33.74
C GLU A 1020 1.64 -43.83 33.13
N VAL A 1021 2.51 -43.24 33.96
CA VAL A 1021 3.64 -42.38 33.55
C VAL A 1021 4.92 -42.62 34.37
N THR A 1022 6.06 -42.03 33.97
CA THR A 1022 7.38 -42.17 34.64
C THR A 1022 7.98 -40.79 34.94
N LEU A 1023 8.53 -40.58 36.14
CA LEU A 1023 8.92 -39.26 36.64
C LEU A 1023 10.35 -38.82 36.25
N PRO A 1024 10.58 -37.52 36.00
CA PRO A 1024 11.91 -36.95 35.72
C PRO A 1024 12.75 -36.68 36.98
N ALA A 1025 13.84 -35.92 36.81
CA ALA A 1025 14.85 -35.62 37.81
C ALA A 1025 15.06 -34.11 37.99
N GLY A 1026 14.72 -33.54 39.16
CA GLY A 1026 15.06 -32.15 39.49
C GLY A 1026 14.41 -31.57 40.75
N LEU A 1027 13.19 -31.97 41.09
CA LEU A 1027 12.33 -31.25 42.03
C LEU A 1027 12.50 -31.66 43.52
N THR A 1028 12.36 -30.67 44.40
CA THR A 1028 12.23 -30.78 45.87
C THR A 1028 11.32 -29.68 46.38
N GLY A 1029 10.44 -29.99 47.34
CA GLY A 1029 9.27 -29.16 47.68
C GLY A 1029 7.98 -29.90 47.30
N SER A 1030 6.82 -29.30 47.49
CA SER A 1030 5.64 -29.74 46.74
C SER A 1030 5.80 -29.35 45.27
N ALA A 1031 5.24 -30.17 44.40
CA ALA A 1031 5.23 -30.07 42.95
C ALA A 1031 3.89 -30.61 42.44
N TYR A 1032 3.56 -30.45 41.16
CA TYR A 1032 2.22 -30.75 40.67
C TYR A 1032 2.22 -31.45 39.30
N PHE A 1033 1.26 -32.36 39.12
CA PHE A 1033 0.84 -32.81 37.79
C PHE A 1033 -0.18 -31.83 37.22
N LEU A 1034 0.12 -31.29 36.04
CA LEU A 1034 -0.68 -30.28 35.35
C LEU A 1034 -1.42 -30.91 34.19
N PHE A 1035 -2.75 -31.01 34.28
CA PHE A 1035 -3.61 -31.60 33.26
C PHE A 1035 -4.21 -30.49 32.40
N VAL A 1036 -3.98 -30.53 31.10
CA VAL A 1036 -4.26 -29.44 30.15
C VAL A 1036 -5.15 -29.97 29.03
N THR A 1037 -6.31 -29.36 28.81
CA THR A 1037 -7.11 -29.54 27.58
C THR A 1037 -6.90 -28.36 26.64
N ASP A 1038 -7.39 -28.46 25.40
CA ASP A 1038 -6.83 -27.84 24.19
C ASP A 1038 -5.40 -27.28 24.34
N ALA A 1039 -4.48 -28.18 24.66
CA ALA A 1039 -3.07 -27.85 24.83
C ALA A 1039 -2.37 -27.61 23.48
N SER A 1040 -3.08 -27.08 22.49
CA SER A 1040 -2.62 -26.71 21.15
C SER A 1040 -3.33 -25.49 20.57
N ASP A 1041 -4.19 -24.81 21.34
CA ASP A 1041 -4.76 -23.48 21.00
C ASP A 1041 -5.57 -23.50 19.68
N ASN A 1042 -6.39 -24.55 19.50
CA ASN A 1042 -7.17 -24.80 18.28
C ASN A 1042 -8.65 -24.34 18.38
N GLN A 1043 -9.21 -24.25 19.59
CA GLN A 1043 -10.45 -23.56 19.89
C GLN A 1043 -10.12 -22.13 20.32
N VAL A 1044 -11.01 -21.18 20.03
CA VAL A 1044 -10.96 -19.85 20.64
C VAL A 1044 -12.06 -19.84 21.69
N GLU A 1045 -11.68 -19.76 22.96
CA GLU A 1045 -12.52 -20.07 24.12
C GLU A 1045 -12.90 -18.81 24.91
N ALA A 1046 -13.83 -18.94 25.84
CA ALA A 1046 -14.32 -17.84 26.66
C ALA A 1046 -13.39 -17.56 27.84
N VAL A 1047 -12.71 -18.61 28.35
CA VAL A 1047 -11.82 -18.54 29.52
C VAL A 1047 -10.64 -19.52 29.36
N GLU A 1048 -9.80 -19.33 28.33
CA GLU A 1048 -8.57 -20.11 28.03
C GLU A 1048 -7.75 -20.53 29.27
N THR A 1049 -7.71 -19.64 30.28
CA THR A 1049 -7.02 -19.83 31.56
C THR A 1049 -7.56 -21.00 32.41
N ASN A 1050 -8.72 -21.57 32.11
CA ASN A 1050 -9.36 -22.62 32.91
C ASN A 1050 -9.11 -24.05 32.37
N ASN A 1051 -8.46 -24.15 31.20
CA ASN A 1051 -8.10 -25.38 30.51
C ASN A 1051 -7.07 -26.23 31.28
N LEU A 1052 -6.54 -25.72 32.40
CA LEU A 1052 -5.53 -26.33 33.26
C LEU A 1052 -6.11 -26.71 34.63
N LEU A 1053 -5.82 -27.95 35.09
CA LEU A 1053 -6.08 -28.41 36.45
C LEU A 1053 -4.85 -29.10 37.04
N ALA A 1054 -4.38 -28.65 38.22
CA ALA A 1054 -3.19 -29.18 38.88
C ALA A 1054 -3.48 -30.20 40.00
N ARG A 1055 -2.51 -31.07 40.35
CA ARG A 1055 -2.59 -32.02 41.48
C ARG A 1055 -1.24 -32.21 42.20
N GLU A 1056 -1.21 -31.90 43.49
CA GLU A 1056 -0.01 -31.84 44.36
C GLU A 1056 0.67 -33.19 44.64
N VAL A 1057 2.00 -33.15 44.83
CA VAL A 1057 2.89 -34.23 45.27
C VAL A 1057 4.14 -33.68 46.04
N THR A 1058 4.45 -34.15 47.27
CA THR A 1058 5.13 -33.31 48.32
C THR A 1058 6.61 -33.59 48.77
N PHE A 1059 7.31 -32.49 49.19
CA PHE A 1059 8.36 -32.34 50.26
C PHE A 1059 8.36 -30.90 50.92
N ASN A 1060 9.09 -30.59 52.02
CA ASN A 1060 8.99 -29.27 52.77
C ASN A 1060 10.28 -28.74 53.52
N ALA A 1061 10.35 -27.43 53.87
CA ALA A 1061 11.38 -26.73 54.70
C ALA A 1061 10.93 -25.53 55.65
N ALA A 1062 11.17 -24.23 55.36
CA ALA A 1062 11.28 -23.10 56.38
C ALA A 1062 10.42 -21.80 56.22
N ASP A 1063 10.66 -20.68 56.99
CA ASP A 1063 9.70 -19.55 57.26
C ASP A 1063 10.20 -18.25 58.06
N LEU A 1064 9.51 -17.07 57.95
CA LEU A 1064 9.76 -15.69 58.52
C LEU A 1064 8.49 -14.78 58.91
N GLN A 1065 8.59 -13.54 59.51
CA GLN A 1065 7.50 -12.58 60.01
C GLN A 1065 7.86 -11.04 60.28
N VAL A 1066 6.93 -9.99 60.22
CA VAL A 1066 7.18 -8.47 60.29
C VAL A 1066 6.12 -7.45 61.00
N THR A 1067 5.75 -6.18 60.52
CA THR A 1067 5.26 -4.92 61.32
C THR A 1067 4.21 -3.86 60.66
N ALA A 1068 3.81 -2.64 61.22
CA ALA A 1068 2.58 -1.73 60.96
C ALA A 1068 2.63 -0.10 60.93
N THR A 1069 1.51 0.67 60.63
CA THR A 1069 1.18 2.06 59.98
C THR A 1069 1.23 3.54 60.62
N THR A 1070 0.93 4.65 59.82
CA THR A 1070 0.88 6.17 60.14
C THR A 1070 -0.28 7.10 59.48
N ALA A 1071 -0.17 8.46 59.23
CA ALA A 1071 -1.29 9.48 58.89
C ALA A 1071 -0.97 10.98 58.36
N PRO A 1072 -1.94 11.91 57.96
CA PRO A 1072 -1.79 13.23 57.18
C PRO A 1072 -2.47 14.61 57.64
N ASP A 1073 -2.50 15.73 56.81
CA ASP A 1073 -3.22 17.09 56.99
C ASP A 1073 -3.45 17.99 55.66
N SER A 1074 -4.13 19.19 55.64
CA SER A 1074 -4.69 19.94 54.40
C SER A 1074 -4.86 21.55 54.34
N ALA A 1075 -5.26 22.21 53.20
CA ALA A 1075 -5.24 23.71 52.86
C ALA A 1075 -6.22 24.35 51.73
N SER A 1076 -6.00 25.63 51.26
CA SER A 1076 -6.73 26.44 50.18
C SER A 1076 -5.95 26.43 48.83
N TRP A 1077 -6.08 25.34 48.03
CA TRP A 1077 -5.12 24.76 47.03
C TRP A 1077 -3.72 24.25 47.71
N GLY A 1078 -3.54 23.00 48.33
CA GLY A 1078 -2.26 22.11 48.55
C GLY A 1078 -1.59 21.61 49.96
N GLU A 1079 -1.20 20.29 50.28
CA GLU A 1079 -0.30 19.80 51.49
C GLU A 1079 0.56 18.40 51.61
N LEU A 1080 0.62 17.53 52.72
CA LEU A 1080 1.80 16.64 53.24
C LEU A 1080 1.65 15.24 54.08
N ILE A 1081 2.72 14.36 54.33
CA ILE A 1081 2.72 12.91 54.93
C ILE A 1081 4.05 12.18 55.57
N SER A 1082 4.09 10.86 56.08
CA SER A 1082 5.23 10.04 56.77
C SER A 1082 5.10 8.46 57.15
N LEU A 1083 6.17 7.58 57.40
CA LEU A 1083 6.17 6.04 57.71
C LEU A 1083 7.31 5.26 58.57
N ASP A 1084 7.24 3.89 58.89
CA ASP A 1084 8.25 2.93 59.58
C ASP A 1084 8.00 1.31 59.62
N TRP A 1085 8.97 0.33 59.92
CA TRP A 1085 8.78 -1.20 60.10
C TRP A 1085 9.88 -2.13 60.87
N THR A 1086 9.82 -3.53 60.96
CA THR A 1086 10.77 -4.54 61.68
C THR A 1086 10.49 -6.14 61.61
N VAL A 1087 11.49 -7.11 61.50
CA VAL A 1087 11.42 -8.60 61.03
C VAL A 1087 11.85 -9.85 61.96
N THR A 1088 11.57 -11.19 61.66
CA THR A 1088 11.88 -12.53 62.39
C THR A 1088 11.82 -13.91 61.56
N ASN A 1089 12.24 -15.16 62.02
CA ASN A 1089 12.51 -16.48 61.26
C ASN A 1089 12.44 -17.92 61.99
N THR A 1090 12.23 -19.13 61.33
CA THR A 1090 12.00 -20.50 62.01
C THR A 1090 12.37 -22.01 61.53
N GLY A 1091 12.15 -22.61 60.31
CA GLY A 1091 11.75 -24.09 60.04
C GLY A 1091 12.63 -25.42 59.78
N SER A 1092 12.31 -26.36 58.81
CA SER A 1092 12.43 -27.89 58.87
C SER A 1092 13.52 -28.74 58.15
N GLY A 1093 14.14 -28.28 57.05
CA GLY A 1093 15.30 -28.94 56.41
C GLY A 1093 16.62 -28.55 57.11
N THR A 1094 17.79 -28.89 56.56
CA THR A 1094 19.07 -28.29 57.03
C THR A 1094 19.60 -27.28 56.02
N ALA A 1095 19.57 -26.00 56.39
CA ALA A 1095 19.96 -24.86 55.57
C ALA A 1095 21.48 -24.69 55.36
N THR A 1096 21.83 -23.87 54.37
CA THR A 1096 23.19 -23.51 53.96
C THR A 1096 23.46 -22.00 53.54
N SER A 1097 22.53 -20.97 53.60
CA SER A 1097 22.70 -19.45 53.28
C SER A 1097 21.79 -18.31 53.98
N ASN A 1098 21.23 -17.23 53.31
CA ASN A 1098 20.74 -15.88 53.89
C ASN A 1098 19.86 -14.85 52.98
N TRP A 1099 19.32 -13.68 53.50
CA TRP A 1099 18.18 -12.75 52.98
C TRP A 1099 18.12 -11.18 53.42
N TRP A 1100 17.16 -10.27 52.96
CA TRP A 1100 17.11 -8.72 53.12
C TRP A 1100 15.71 -7.86 53.00
N ASP A 1101 15.65 -6.47 52.96
CA ASP A 1101 14.53 -5.44 53.26
C ASP A 1101 14.27 -4.05 52.41
N MET A 1102 13.03 -3.40 52.23
CA MET A 1102 12.54 -2.24 51.28
C MET A 1102 11.17 -1.37 51.59
N VAL A 1103 10.43 -0.55 50.71
CA VAL A 1103 9.19 0.38 51.04
C VAL A 1103 8.11 0.92 49.95
N PHE A 1104 6.85 1.48 50.27
CA PHE A 1104 5.76 2.32 49.46
C PHE A 1104 4.69 3.25 50.27
N LEU A 1105 3.68 4.06 49.70
CA LEU A 1105 2.61 5.04 50.32
C LEU A 1105 1.11 5.20 49.68
N SER A 1106 0.32 6.28 49.19
CA SER A 1106 -1.14 6.27 48.53
C SER A 1106 -2.08 7.50 48.12
N ALA A 1107 -3.44 7.29 48.03
CA ALA A 1107 -4.71 8.06 47.83
C ALA A 1107 -6.02 7.42 48.42
N ASP A 1108 -6.08 6.09 48.64
CA ASP A 1108 -7.13 5.44 49.45
C ASP A 1108 -6.61 4.51 50.58
N GLU A 1109 -6.54 3.19 50.49
CA GLU A 1109 -6.22 2.32 51.65
C GLU A 1109 -5.38 1.04 51.40
N ILE A 1110 -4.87 0.74 50.20
CA ILE A 1110 -4.42 -0.62 49.83
C ILE A 1110 -3.04 -0.64 49.15
N TYR A 1111 -2.04 -1.35 49.71
CA TYR A 1111 -0.74 -1.42 49.03
C TYR A 1111 -0.79 -1.99 47.59
N ASP A 1112 -0.63 -1.07 46.65
CA ASP A 1112 -0.49 -1.24 45.21
C ASP A 1112 0.42 -0.12 44.60
N SER A 1113 0.23 0.22 43.32
CA SER A 1113 0.99 1.25 42.61
C SER A 1113 0.54 2.69 42.87
N ASP A 1114 -0.74 2.86 43.16
CA ASP A 1114 -1.38 4.16 43.36
C ASP A 1114 -1.18 4.59 44.83
N ASP A 1115 -0.84 3.59 45.68
CA ASP A 1115 -0.07 3.61 46.93
C ASP A 1115 1.30 4.40 46.87
N THR A 1116 1.29 5.70 46.51
CA THR A 1116 2.31 6.80 46.55
C THR A 1116 3.22 6.96 47.81
N LEU A 1117 4.51 6.51 47.81
CA LEU A 1117 5.56 6.44 48.91
C LEU A 1117 6.00 7.69 49.70
#